data_AF-A0A939Z2F7-F1
#
_entry.id   AF-A0A939Z2F7-F1
#
_cell.length_a   1.000
_cell.length_b   1.000
_cell.length_c   1.000
_cell.angle_alpha   90.00
_cell.angle_beta   90.00
_cell.angle_gamma   90.00
#
_symmetry.space_group_name_H-M   'P 1'
#
loop_
_entity.id
_entity.type
_entity.pdbx_description
1 polymer ?
#
loop_
_entity_poly.entity_id
_entity_poly.type
_entity_poly.pdbx_seq_one_letter_code
_entity_poly.pdbx_strand_id
1 'polypeptide(L)'
;MKMTKKILSLLLALLLVPGVCAVSPVTAGAEETGKAIRFVKNGVLDDISGAYNSIIWFGNYLQSSDGNGGFNNDPIKWEILDTDDNSKLFLLSTYNLDLHKYSANSTPITWEECNLRFWLITYNTQEQYDLGVPLRSHFMDDAFSLAEIAAIAETEIKNDPDPFYNTPGGNDTTDYVFPLSYNEAALLRFYNASVSRKAQLTEYAADRAVSLGVDSSVASAGQYYKYWLRSPGSNPYKATIITEDGSFSEENTTSGTVAVRPALKLNTNAILFTSAAENGKAGNGAFKEIADYNGSDWKMTLLDESRNFSVAQTAVSAMPGERVSLAYSGATVGDNEYISAILTDSEGNAVYYGRLAQPAQTDGTLYFSVPAGISEGNYTLKFFNEQYNGDYKTDYASAFADIPLTVTYPNTLYLVQNGAVDGVFGAQQTNVWFGNYQQSNSCELVSSAEPIKWRVLSNSDGRLLLLADQKLDRVPYNTSSGDAVTWETGTLRAWLNNNSNNPYGDSFIGTAFSSGEIAVIAETQLQNPDNPVYGTSGGNNTVDKLFLLSVADATNTDYGFTDANTRVASSTSYAGTGGHNGPSLYIIVIIDGSPGPSWWLRTPGGSSNSVAYVDSKGGVRCDGYPEDSIYNLVRPALNVDLNSVLFTSAATGGKPGGGELTRIEKRSTPEWKLTLLDENRDFTVSQTEVSAMPGKTVSLTYSGASVGNKEYVSVILADTDGKALYYGRLAQPAEANGTVSFTVPEDLPEGSYTLKAFSEQYNGDYKTDYASAFADVTLKAGADGERITGVAIDENGHLIISFANGGVSDLGKVTGENGTNGNDGADGEDGITPQLKIGDDNYWYVSYDNGTNWECLNIKATGENGHDGTNGHDGNDGQDGVGIKDVKIDEDGNLIVTLTNDREFNLGKITGENGANGSDGTDGQNGADGKTPSLRINTETLEWDVSYDDGATWTSLGIKATGEAGQNGNDGQNGADGKDGEDGKDAPTITGMHYNDNGELIVTMSDGTEINAGKPSGSDETEKPVVTISGYEASRSVDYGTQITFHASA
;
A
#
# COMPACT_ATOMS: atom_id res chain seq x y z
N MET A 1 49.24 7.72 7.38
CA MET A 1 50.25 8.76 7.05
C MET A 1 50.10 9.91 8.07
N LYS A 2 51.16 10.63 8.46
CA LYS A 2 51.14 11.60 9.58
C LYS A 2 50.50 12.96 9.22
N MET A 3 49.73 13.56 10.13
CA MET A 3 49.86 14.94 10.65
C MET A 3 48.69 15.26 11.62
N THR A 4 48.84 15.08 12.94
CA THR A 4 49.18 16.13 13.93
C THR A 4 48.38 17.45 13.83
N LYS A 5 47.34 17.58 14.66
CA LYS A 5 46.87 18.89 15.18
C LYS A 5 47.34 19.04 16.63
N LYS A 6 48.22 20.00 16.89
CA LYS A 6 48.56 20.49 18.24
C LYS A 6 48.83 21.99 18.14
N ILE A 7 48.32 22.74 19.12
CA ILE A 7 48.64 24.16 19.41
C ILE A 7 48.13 25.19 18.38
N LEU A 8 47.11 25.97 18.79
CA LEU A 8 47.26 27.43 18.79
C LEU A 8 46.39 28.09 19.88
N SER A 9 47.05 28.62 20.90
CA SER A 9 46.53 29.70 21.74
C SER A 9 47.15 31.02 21.26
N LEU A 10 46.59 32.16 21.67
CA LEU A 10 46.81 33.53 21.16
C LEU A 10 46.21 33.83 19.77
N LEU A 11 45.04 34.46 19.74
CA LEU A 11 44.97 35.91 19.50
C LEU A 11 43.62 36.49 19.97
N LEU A 12 43.65 37.30 21.04
CA LEU A 12 42.53 38.15 21.45
C LEU A 12 43.00 39.61 21.41
N ALA A 13 42.80 40.29 20.28
CA ALA A 13 42.95 41.75 20.19
C ALA A 13 42.28 42.31 18.91
N LEU A 14 41.43 43.33 19.11
CA LEU A 14 40.87 44.24 18.10
C LEU A 14 40.10 43.63 16.92
N LEU A 15 38.78 43.87 16.90
CA LEU A 15 38.19 44.85 15.98
C LEU A 15 36.79 45.29 16.45
N LEU A 16 36.66 46.59 16.76
CA LEU A 16 35.39 47.26 17.02
C LEU A 16 34.95 48.01 15.76
N VAL A 17 33.91 47.53 15.09
CA VAL A 17 33.10 48.33 14.15
C VAL A 17 31.64 47.88 14.28
N PRO A 18 30.68 48.77 14.61
CA PRO A 18 29.26 48.43 14.61
C PRO A 18 28.68 48.60 13.20
N GLY A 19 28.00 47.59 12.66
CA GLY A 19 27.48 47.67 11.28
C GLY A 19 26.46 46.60 10.90
N VAL A 20 25.18 46.99 10.96
CA VAL A 20 24.03 46.45 10.21
C VAL A 20 23.58 45.02 10.54
N CYS A 21 22.38 44.94 11.13
CA CYS A 21 21.60 43.72 11.24
C CYS A 21 21.19 43.20 9.85
N ALA A 22 21.47 41.92 9.58
CA ALA A 22 20.74 41.11 8.63
C ALA A 22 20.24 39.86 9.36
N VAL A 23 19.12 40.00 10.07
CA VAL A 23 18.35 38.85 10.54
C VAL A 23 17.64 38.24 9.34
N SER A 24 18.25 37.23 8.73
CA SER A 24 17.47 36.23 8.01
C SER A 24 16.46 35.63 8.98
N PRO A 25 15.19 35.47 8.61
CA PRO A 25 14.27 34.70 9.43
C PRO A 25 14.80 33.27 9.48
N VAL A 26 15.25 32.85 10.66
CA VAL A 26 15.27 31.42 10.98
C VAL A 26 13.80 31.00 10.95
N THR A 27 13.38 30.41 9.83
CA THR A 27 12.24 29.50 9.87
C THR A 27 12.57 28.50 10.96
N ALA A 28 11.79 28.51 12.03
CA ALA A 28 11.78 27.43 12.99
C ALA A 28 11.35 26.18 12.21
N GLY A 29 12.33 25.40 11.77
CA GLY A 29 12.09 23.98 11.53
C GLY A 29 11.52 23.44 12.82
N ALA A 30 10.51 22.58 12.72
CA ALA A 30 10.02 21.88 13.89
C ALA A 30 11.21 21.18 14.55
N GLU A 31 11.42 21.41 15.85
CA GLU A 31 12.31 20.55 16.62
C GLU A 31 11.75 19.13 16.48
N GLU A 32 12.55 18.18 16.00
CA GLU A 32 12.13 16.79 15.95
C GLU A 32 11.86 16.34 17.38
N THR A 33 10.60 16.08 17.70
CA THR A 33 10.20 15.56 19.01
C THR A 33 10.52 14.07 19.05
N GLY A 34 11.79 13.75 19.31
CA GLY A 34 12.27 12.37 19.32
C GLY A 34 11.48 11.47 20.29
N LYS A 35 11.31 10.20 19.91
CA LYS A 35 10.45 9.24 20.63
C LYS A 35 10.95 8.90 22.03
N ALA A 36 10.03 8.42 22.88
CA ALA A 36 10.27 7.95 24.25
C ALA A 36 11.10 6.65 24.35
N ILE A 37 11.39 5.99 23.24
CA ILE A 37 12.34 4.86 23.11
C ILE A 37 13.25 5.17 21.93
N ARG A 38 14.57 5.01 22.11
CA ARG A 38 15.59 5.29 21.09
C ARG A 38 16.66 4.21 21.06
N PHE A 39 17.00 3.73 19.87
CA PHE A 39 18.08 2.75 19.68
C PHE A 39 19.46 3.41 19.69
N VAL A 40 20.49 2.64 20.02
CA VAL A 40 21.89 3.00 19.75
C VAL A 40 22.21 2.65 18.30
N LYS A 41 22.52 3.64 17.46
CA LYS A 41 22.86 3.44 16.03
C LYS A 41 24.36 3.60 15.84
N ASN A 42 25.06 2.55 15.36
CA ASN A 42 26.51 2.55 15.14
C ASN A 42 27.35 2.98 16.37
N GLY A 43 26.90 2.64 17.57
CA GLY A 43 27.54 3.06 18.83
C GLY A 43 27.29 4.53 19.23
N VAL A 44 26.49 5.27 18.46
CA VAL A 44 26.04 6.63 18.78
C VAL A 44 24.62 6.56 19.37
N LEU A 45 24.38 7.29 20.46
CA LEU A 45 23.04 7.48 21.03
C LEU A 45 22.32 8.58 20.27
N ASP A 46 21.31 8.18 19.49
CA ASP A 46 20.62 9.07 18.56
C ASP A 46 19.90 10.21 19.30
N ASP A 47 20.33 11.43 19.03
CA ASP A 47 19.70 12.69 19.45
C ASP A 47 19.47 12.90 20.97
N ILE A 48 20.16 12.16 21.84
CA ILE A 48 20.26 12.51 23.28
C ILE A 48 21.27 13.65 23.48
N SER A 49 22.14 13.86 22.49
CA SER A 49 23.20 14.87 22.42
C SER A 49 22.73 16.32 22.22
N GLY A 50 21.46 16.55 21.87
CA GLY A 50 20.92 17.90 21.64
C GLY A 50 20.87 18.79 22.87
N ALA A 51 20.86 18.21 24.08
CA ALA A 51 20.83 18.94 25.34
C ALA A 51 22.05 18.63 26.21
N TYR A 52 22.87 19.66 26.46
CA TYR A 52 23.83 19.70 27.58
C TYR A 52 23.07 19.76 28.93
N ASN A 53 22.17 18.83 29.21
CA ASN A 53 21.34 18.69 30.42
C ASN A 53 20.64 17.33 30.54
N SER A 54 20.83 16.39 29.59
CA SER A 54 20.27 15.03 29.67
C SER A 54 20.86 14.25 30.86
N ILE A 55 19.98 13.53 31.56
CA ILE A 55 20.26 12.68 32.73
C ILE A 55 20.03 11.23 32.35
N ILE A 56 20.96 10.36 32.75
CA ILE A 56 20.80 8.91 32.73
C ILE A 56 20.67 8.38 34.16
N TRP A 57 19.75 7.46 34.33
CA TRP A 57 19.55 6.71 35.56
C TRP A 57 20.16 5.31 35.39
N PHE A 58 21.17 4.99 36.20
CA PHE A 58 22.02 3.81 36.04
C PHE A 58 22.75 3.47 37.35
N GLY A 59 22.76 2.20 37.78
CA GLY A 59 23.20 1.82 39.13
C GLY A 59 22.31 2.37 40.24
N ASN A 60 22.52 1.90 41.47
CA ASN A 60 21.77 2.30 42.66
C ASN A 60 22.74 2.44 43.86
N TYR A 61 22.74 3.57 44.57
CA TYR A 61 23.58 3.76 45.77
C TYR A 61 22.76 4.32 46.94
N LEU A 62 23.33 4.30 48.15
CA LEU A 62 22.71 4.87 49.34
C LEU A 62 22.54 6.40 49.16
N GLN A 63 21.31 6.90 49.14
CA GLN A 63 21.03 8.31 48.88
C GLN A 63 19.98 8.95 49.81
N SER A 64 18.70 8.54 49.73
CA SER A 64 17.61 9.09 50.57
C SER A 64 17.43 8.30 51.87
N SER A 65 16.83 8.91 52.89
CA SER A 65 16.48 8.24 54.14
C SER A 65 15.28 7.31 53.97
N ASP A 66 15.33 6.16 54.65
CA ASP A 66 14.20 5.22 54.78
C ASP A 66 13.13 5.67 55.80
N GLY A 67 13.32 6.83 56.45
CA GLY A 67 12.47 7.36 57.52
C GLY A 67 12.61 6.66 58.88
N ASN A 68 13.45 5.63 58.97
CA ASN A 68 13.67 4.78 60.16
C ASN A 68 15.12 4.84 60.68
N GLY A 69 15.95 5.74 60.14
CA GLY A 69 17.36 5.91 60.51
C GLY A 69 18.33 5.10 59.66
N GLY A 70 17.86 4.49 58.57
CA GLY A 70 18.65 3.95 57.47
C GLY A 70 18.51 4.78 56.20
N PHE A 71 19.01 4.23 55.09
CA PHE A 71 19.02 4.85 53.78
C PHE A 71 18.60 3.86 52.70
N ASN A 72 17.88 4.34 51.69
CA ASN A 72 17.45 3.57 50.54
C ASN A 72 18.58 3.45 49.52
N ASN A 73 18.64 2.30 48.82
CA ASN A 73 19.51 2.14 47.66
C ASN A 73 18.78 2.68 46.42
N ASP A 74 18.95 3.97 46.15
CA ASP A 74 18.21 4.70 45.11
C ASP A 74 18.99 4.75 43.79
N PRO A 75 18.30 4.75 42.64
CA PRO A 75 18.92 4.95 41.34
C PRO A 75 19.82 6.19 41.27
N ILE A 76 21.02 6.05 40.71
CA ILE A 76 21.99 7.16 40.60
C ILE A 76 21.68 7.98 39.34
N LYS A 77 21.64 9.31 39.50
CA LYS A 77 21.55 10.27 38.38
C LYS A 77 22.94 10.60 37.84
N TRP A 78 23.09 10.48 36.53
CA TRP A 78 24.31 10.78 35.79
C TRP A 78 24.06 11.85 34.73
N GLU A 79 24.81 12.94 34.79
CA GLU A 79 24.88 13.94 33.73
C GLU A 79 25.75 13.42 32.59
N ILE A 80 25.27 13.53 31.34
CA ILE A 80 26.11 13.32 30.16
C ILE A 80 27.08 14.49 30.02
N LEU A 81 28.38 14.17 29.99
CA LEU A 81 29.46 15.13 29.76
C LEU A 81 29.88 15.17 28.29
N ASP A 82 30.02 14.01 27.66
CA ASP A 82 30.49 13.87 26.28
C ASP A 82 30.00 12.55 25.65
N THR A 83 29.89 12.55 24.33
CA THR A 83 29.65 11.39 23.47
C THR A 83 30.88 11.23 22.59
N ASP A 84 31.90 10.53 23.08
CA ASP A 84 33.14 10.30 22.32
C ASP A 84 32.85 9.56 21.01
N ASP A 85 33.55 9.95 19.92
CA ASP A 85 33.55 9.32 18.58
C ASP A 85 33.99 7.82 18.57
N ASN A 86 34.12 7.18 19.74
CA ASN A 86 34.61 5.80 19.95
C ASN A 86 33.60 4.91 20.71
N SER A 87 32.29 5.12 20.50
CA SER A 87 31.22 4.29 21.09
C SER A 87 31.24 4.23 22.64
N LYS A 88 31.59 5.35 23.28
CA LYS A 88 31.60 5.50 24.73
C LYS A 88 30.85 6.77 25.18
N LEU A 89 30.06 6.64 26.24
CA LEU A 89 29.32 7.74 26.85
C LEU A 89 29.99 8.17 28.14
N PHE A 90 30.41 9.44 28.26
CA PHE A 90 31.07 9.95 29.47
C PHE A 90 30.05 10.55 30.44
N LEU A 91 30.00 9.99 31.65
CA LEU A 91 29.01 10.28 32.67
C LEU A 91 29.65 10.83 33.95
N LEU A 92 28.97 11.76 34.61
CA LEU A 92 29.33 12.32 35.93
C LEU A 92 28.11 12.29 36.85
N SER A 93 28.25 11.85 38.10
CA SER A 93 27.11 11.85 39.03
C SER A 93 26.58 13.28 39.26
N THR A 94 25.26 13.46 39.31
CA THR A 94 24.66 14.78 39.63
C THR A 94 24.97 15.20 41.08
N TYR A 95 25.08 14.22 41.98
CA TYR A 95 25.28 14.43 43.41
C TYR A 95 26.66 13.96 43.89
N ASN A 96 27.07 14.53 45.01
CA ASN A 96 28.12 14.01 45.88
C ASN A 96 27.53 12.82 46.66
N LEU A 97 28.01 11.60 46.40
CA LEU A 97 27.35 10.37 46.87
C LEU A 97 27.84 9.88 48.25
N ASP A 98 29.10 10.15 48.61
CA ASP A 98 29.71 9.69 49.85
C ASP A 98 30.90 10.61 50.25
N LEU A 99 31.45 10.44 51.45
CA LEU A 99 32.65 11.12 51.93
C LEU A 99 33.76 10.12 52.30
N HIS A 100 34.89 10.26 51.63
CA HIS A 100 36.06 9.39 51.79
C HIS A 100 37.35 10.22 51.86
N LYS A 101 38.34 9.71 52.60
CA LYS A 101 39.71 10.26 52.56
C LYS A 101 40.35 9.94 51.22
N TYR A 102 41.14 10.86 50.70
CA TYR A 102 42.01 10.58 49.55
C TYR A 102 43.09 9.55 49.92
N SER A 103 43.68 9.67 51.12
CA SER A 103 44.62 8.69 51.70
C SER A 103 44.36 8.50 53.20
N ALA A 104 44.57 7.28 53.70
CA ALA A 104 44.42 6.96 55.11
C ALA A 104 45.50 7.62 56.00
N ASN A 105 46.70 7.86 55.45
CA ASN A 105 47.89 8.33 56.17
C ASN A 105 48.45 9.64 55.59
N SER A 106 49.12 10.44 56.42
CA SER A 106 49.77 11.68 55.99
C SER A 106 51.15 11.38 55.40
N THR A 107 51.14 10.78 54.21
CA THR A 107 52.32 10.45 53.40
C THR A 107 52.18 11.06 52.01
N PRO A 108 53.30 11.32 51.29
CA PRO A 108 53.25 11.65 49.87
C PRO A 108 52.43 10.58 49.13
N ILE A 109 51.47 11.00 48.30
CA ILE A 109 50.56 10.09 47.61
C ILE A 109 50.21 10.60 46.20
N THR A 110 49.98 9.67 45.28
CA THR A 110 49.56 9.89 43.88
C THR A 110 48.16 9.31 43.65
N TRP A 111 47.49 9.58 42.52
CA TRP A 111 46.18 8.93 42.24
C TRP A 111 46.31 7.41 42.16
N GLU A 112 47.37 6.93 41.50
CA GLU A 112 47.69 5.51 41.30
C GLU A 112 47.69 4.70 42.61
N GLU A 113 48.17 5.30 43.70
CA GLU A 113 48.43 4.65 44.99
C GLU A 113 47.37 4.97 46.07
N CYS A 114 46.39 5.84 45.80
CA CYS A 114 45.53 6.40 46.85
C CYS A 114 44.39 5.47 47.32
N ASN A 115 43.99 5.59 48.59
CA ASN A 115 42.92 4.77 49.17
C ASN A 115 41.55 5.03 48.53
N LEU A 116 41.29 6.26 48.08
CA LEU A 116 40.06 6.62 47.38
C LEU A 116 39.90 5.86 46.06
N ARG A 117 40.99 5.71 45.29
CA ARG A 117 41.00 4.93 44.06
C ARG A 117 40.62 3.48 44.33
N PHE A 118 41.25 2.84 45.33
CA PHE A 118 40.91 1.47 45.73
C PHE A 118 39.45 1.29 46.14
N TRP A 119 38.85 2.24 46.88
CA TRP A 119 37.43 2.16 47.23
C TRP A 119 36.50 2.27 45.99
N LEU A 120 36.88 3.06 44.99
CA LEU A 120 36.09 3.21 43.76
C LEU A 120 36.16 2.01 42.80
N ILE A 121 37.32 1.37 42.66
CA ILE A 121 37.58 0.42 41.54
C ILE A 121 37.73 -1.06 41.94
N THR A 122 37.79 -1.40 43.24
CA THR A 122 38.12 -2.78 43.65
C THR A 122 36.90 -3.69 43.55
N TYR A 123 36.97 -4.66 42.63
CA TYR A 123 36.09 -5.84 42.57
C TYR A 123 36.71 -6.95 43.43
N ASN A 124 36.09 -7.30 44.56
CA ASN A 124 36.82 -7.96 45.65
C ASN A 124 36.96 -9.50 45.53
N THR A 125 38.17 -10.02 45.75
CA THR A 125 38.41 -11.44 46.11
C THR A 125 39.34 -11.67 47.32
N GLN A 126 39.79 -10.63 48.02
CA GLN A 126 40.53 -10.73 49.30
C GLN A 126 40.19 -9.58 50.27
N GLU A 127 39.65 -9.92 51.47
CA GLU A 127 39.40 -8.95 52.55
C GLU A 127 40.68 -8.18 52.95
N GLN A 128 40.63 -6.85 52.88
CA GLN A 128 41.59 -5.94 53.52
C GLN A 128 40.88 -5.00 54.50
N TYR A 129 41.65 -4.26 55.30
CA TYR A 129 41.14 -3.51 56.46
C TYR A 129 41.64 -2.06 56.46
N ASP A 130 40.76 -1.10 56.76
CA ASP A 130 41.17 0.26 57.19
C ASP A 130 40.82 0.44 58.68
N LEU A 131 41.73 1.04 59.45
CA LEU A 131 41.62 1.23 60.91
C LEU A 131 41.22 -0.03 61.73
N GLY A 132 41.49 -1.23 61.22
CA GLY A 132 41.10 -2.50 61.86
C GLY A 132 39.65 -2.94 61.62
N VAL A 133 38.92 -2.23 60.75
CA VAL A 133 37.60 -2.60 60.24
C VAL A 133 37.77 -3.23 58.85
N PRO A 134 37.14 -4.39 58.55
CA PRO A 134 37.16 -4.93 57.19
C PRO A 134 36.56 -3.92 56.20
N LEU A 135 37.25 -3.64 55.10
CA LEU A 135 36.68 -2.98 53.92
C LEU A 135 35.72 -3.97 53.27
N ARG A 136 34.44 -3.87 53.67
CA ARG A 136 33.37 -4.82 53.33
C ARG A 136 32.43 -4.33 52.23
N SER A 137 32.69 -3.15 51.70
CA SER A 137 31.89 -2.50 50.66
C SER A 137 32.81 -1.63 49.81
N HIS A 138 32.62 -1.68 48.50
CA HIS A 138 33.36 -0.93 47.49
C HIS A 138 32.33 -0.29 46.58
N PHE A 139 32.56 0.94 46.12
CA PHE A 139 31.56 1.69 45.35
C PHE A 139 31.06 0.89 44.14
N MET A 140 31.95 0.23 43.39
CA MET A 140 31.58 -0.57 42.22
C MET A 140 30.64 -1.73 42.56
N ASP A 141 30.97 -2.49 43.62
CA ASP A 141 30.23 -3.69 44.05
C ASP A 141 28.89 -3.33 44.72
N ASP A 142 28.82 -2.18 45.40
CA ASP A 142 27.60 -1.67 46.05
C ASP A 142 26.65 -0.97 45.04
N ALA A 143 27.21 -0.29 44.03
CA ALA A 143 26.45 0.58 43.14
C ALA A 143 25.89 -0.10 41.87
N PHE A 144 26.50 -1.18 41.40
CA PHE A 144 26.23 -1.76 40.08
C PHE A 144 26.07 -3.28 40.11
N SER A 145 25.11 -3.80 39.35
CA SER A 145 25.01 -5.25 39.10
C SER A 145 26.18 -5.75 38.22
N LEU A 146 26.41 -7.07 38.16
CA LEU A 146 27.44 -7.64 37.28
C LEU A 146 27.26 -7.27 35.79
N ALA A 147 26.02 -7.12 35.32
CA ALA A 147 25.73 -6.70 33.96
C ALA A 147 25.92 -5.19 33.75
N GLU A 148 25.65 -4.37 34.77
CA GLU A 148 26.00 -2.93 34.75
C GLU A 148 27.52 -2.74 34.79
N ILE A 149 28.25 -3.50 35.60
CA ILE A 149 29.73 -3.53 35.65
C ILE A 149 30.31 -3.88 34.27
N ALA A 150 29.75 -4.87 33.57
CA ALA A 150 30.18 -5.24 32.22
C ALA A 150 29.91 -4.13 31.17
N ALA A 151 28.90 -3.29 31.38
CA ALA A 151 28.62 -2.13 30.53
C ALA A 151 29.56 -0.94 30.83
N ILE A 152 30.16 -0.85 32.02
CA ILE A 152 31.13 0.21 32.36
C ILE A 152 32.46 -0.06 31.65
N ALA A 153 32.93 0.95 30.95
CA ALA A 153 34.10 0.89 30.12
C ALA A 153 35.38 1.08 30.94
N GLU A 154 36.25 0.07 30.92
CA GLU A 154 37.65 0.23 31.30
C GLU A 154 38.26 1.40 30.51
N THR A 155 38.83 2.37 31.22
CA THR A 155 39.26 3.66 30.67
C THR A 155 40.69 3.98 31.08
N GLU A 156 41.54 4.31 30.10
CA GLU A 156 42.89 4.86 30.33
C GLU A 156 42.76 6.30 30.88
N ILE A 157 43.25 6.51 32.10
CA ILE A 157 43.11 7.76 32.86
C ILE A 157 44.45 8.47 32.94
N LYS A 158 44.46 9.72 32.48
CA LYS A 158 45.65 10.56 32.57
C LYS A 158 45.76 11.25 33.92
N ASN A 159 46.93 11.13 34.52
CA ASN A 159 47.26 11.65 35.85
C ASN A 159 48.28 12.78 35.73
N ASP A 160 47.87 13.84 35.01
CA ASP A 160 48.66 15.04 34.79
C ASP A 160 49.18 15.65 36.12
N PRO A 161 50.42 16.19 36.13
CA PRO A 161 50.91 16.99 37.25
C PRO A 161 50.03 18.21 37.55
N ASP A 162 50.12 18.73 38.78
CA ASP A 162 49.47 20.00 39.13
C ASP A 162 49.92 21.13 38.17
N PRO A 163 48.99 21.90 37.57
CA PRO A 163 49.30 22.84 36.49
C PRO A 163 50.05 24.12 36.94
N PHE A 164 50.18 24.37 38.25
CA PHE A 164 50.82 25.58 38.80
C PHE A 164 52.15 25.28 39.52
N TYR A 165 52.21 24.15 40.21
CA TYR A 165 53.31 23.72 41.08
C TYR A 165 54.07 22.51 40.53
N ASN A 166 53.56 21.84 39.50
CA ASN A 166 54.17 20.67 38.86
C ASN A 166 54.40 19.50 39.84
N THR A 167 53.53 19.35 40.84
CA THR A 167 53.46 18.16 41.71
C THR A 167 53.09 16.95 40.84
N PRO A 168 53.86 15.85 40.84
CA PRO A 168 53.52 14.67 40.02
C PRO A 168 52.18 14.04 40.41
N GLY A 169 51.36 13.67 39.41
CA GLY A 169 50.06 13.02 39.63
C GLY A 169 50.12 11.49 39.84
N GLY A 170 51.21 10.86 39.44
CA GLY A 170 51.40 9.40 39.38
C GLY A 170 51.77 8.94 37.97
N ASN A 171 51.76 7.63 37.71
CA ASN A 171 51.64 7.14 36.34
C ASN A 171 50.19 7.25 35.86
N ASP A 172 49.96 7.22 34.54
CA ASP A 172 48.62 7.07 33.97
C ASP A 172 48.02 5.73 34.43
N THR A 173 46.74 5.71 34.83
CA THR A 173 46.05 4.54 35.39
C THR A 173 45.05 3.97 34.39
N THR A 174 44.45 2.83 34.74
CA THR A 174 43.30 2.29 34.02
C THR A 174 42.23 1.96 35.06
N ASP A 175 41.09 2.62 34.95
CA ASP A 175 40.05 2.70 35.97
C ASP A 175 38.65 2.59 35.33
N TYR A 176 37.68 2.02 36.06
CA TYR A 176 36.26 1.95 35.65
C TYR A 176 35.47 3.18 36.13
N VAL A 177 35.72 3.60 37.37
CA VAL A 177 35.08 4.76 38.03
C VAL A 177 36.16 5.62 38.66
N PHE A 178 36.10 6.93 38.45
CA PHE A 178 37.15 7.87 38.82
C PHE A 178 36.58 9.28 39.08
N PRO A 179 37.18 10.11 39.95
CA PRO A 179 36.91 11.54 39.99
C PRO A 179 37.53 12.24 38.79
N LEU A 180 36.94 13.37 38.38
CA LEU A 180 37.52 14.22 37.33
C LEU A 180 38.92 14.74 37.72
N SER A 181 39.76 15.02 36.74
CA SER A 181 40.99 15.79 36.90
C SER A 181 40.70 17.29 36.96
N TYR A 182 41.70 18.08 37.36
CA TYR A 182 41.69 19.54 37.20
C TYR A 182 41.33 19.93 35.75
N ASN A 183 41.97 19.29 34.77
CA ASN A 183 41.80 19.61 33.36
C ASN A 183 40.36 19.32 32.88
N GLU A 184 39.81 18.14 33.17
CA GLU A 184 38.42 17.81 32.81
C GLU A 184 37.41 18.73 33.52
N ALA A 185 37.58 18.96 34.83
CA ALA A 185 36.70 19.85 35.60
C ALA A 185 36.80 21.33 35.14
N ALA A 186 37.95 21.75 34.61
CA ALA A 186 38.13 23.08 34.03
C ALA A 186 37.44 23.23 32.67
N LEU A 187 37.27 22.12 31.92
CA LEU A 187 36.62 22.11 30.61
C LEU A 187 35.08 22.04 30.66
N LEU A 188 34.48 21.80 31.84
CA LEU A 188 33.03 21.71 32.01
C LEU A 188 32.29 23.01 31.61
N ARG A 189 31.58 22.94 30.48
CA ARG A 189 30.56 23.90 29.99
C ARG A 189 31.00 25.38 30.05
N PHE A 190 31.90 25.76 29.13
CA PHE A 190 32.43 27.13 29.00
C PHE A 190 31.38 28.19 28.61
N TYR A 191 30.70 28.71 29.63
CA TYR A 191 30.31 30.13 29.76
C TYR A 191 30.08 30.49 31.24
N ASN A 192 29.84 29.50 32.12
CA ASN A 192 29.68 29.72 33.57
C ASN A 192 30.21 28.52 34.39
N ALA A 193 31.45 28.10 34.13
CA ALA A 193 32.01 26.82 34.58
C ALA A 193 32.03 26.61 36.12
N SER A 194 32.01 27.67 36.93
CA SER A 194 31.88 27.54 38.40
C SER A 194 30.48 27.12 38.84
N VAL A 195 29.44 27.35 38.06
CA VAL A 195 28.09 26.83 38.36
C VAL A 195 28.00 25.35 37.99
N SER A 196 28.46 24.97 36.80
CA SER A 196 28.40 23.57 36.31
C SER A 196 29.26 22.59 37.12
N ARG A 197 30.28 23.07 37.84
CA ARG A 197 31.08 22.24 38.73
C ARG A 197 30.41 21.92 40.07
N LYS A 198 29.36 22.62 40.48
CA LYS A 198 28.76 22.40 41.81
C LYS A 198 28.05 21.05 41.88
N ALA A 199 28.08 20.43 43.05
CA ALA A 199 27.36 19.20 43.34
C ALA A 199 26.78 19.25 44.76
N GLN A 200 25.56 18.74 44.92
CA GLN A 200 24.86 18.72 46.21
C GLN A 200 25.08 17.38 46.93
N LEU A 201 25.06 17.39 48.26
CA LEU A 201 25.03 16.16 49.06
C LEU A 201 23.68 15.45 48.94
N THR A 202 23.72 14.12 48.86
CA THR A 202 22.58 13.23 49.17
C THR A 202 22.28 13.27 50.68
N GLU A 203 21.16 12.70 51.13
CA GLU A 203 20.88 12.61 52.58
C GLU A 203 21.90 11.71 53.28
N TYR A 204 22.28 10.60 52.65
CA TYR A 204 23.36 9.72 53.11
C TYR A 204 24.70 10.44 53.25
N ALA A 205 25.13 11.19 52.22
CA ALA A 205 26.40 11.92 52.26
C ALA A 205 26.37 13.06 53.31
N ALA A 206 25.21 13.71 53.52
CA ALA A 206 25.05 14.73 54.55
C ALA A 206 25.14 14.14 55.97
N ASP A 207 24.44 13.04 56.25
CA ASP A 207 24.56 12.34 57.54
C ASP A 207 25.99 11.84 57.78
N ARG A 208 26.63 11.29 56.75
CA ARG A 208 28.03 10.86 56.78
C ARG A 208 28.96 12.01 57.16
N ALA A 209 28.79 13.20 56.59
CA ALA A 209 29.56 14.38 56.95
C ALA A 209 29.35 14.81 58.40
N VAL A 210 28.10 14.83 58.89
CA VAL A 210 27.77 15.15 60.28
C VAL A 210 28.37 14.12 61.24
N SER A 211 28.34 12.82 60.90
CA SER A 211 28.97 11.73 61.67
C SER A 211 30.49 11.88 61.81
N LEU A 212 31.12 12.56 60.84
CA LEU A 212 32.56 12.88 60.82
C LEU A 212 32.89 14.23 61.50
N GLY A 213 31.90 14.88 62.14
CA GLY A 213 32.07 16.09 62.93
C GLY A 213 31.91 17.40 62.16
N VAL A 214 31.33 17.39 60.96
CA VAL A 214 30.94 18.61 60.24
C VAL A 214 29.66 19.19 60.85
N ASP A 215 29.59 20.52 60.94
CA ASP A 215 28.37 21.21 61.41
C ASP A 215 27.21 20.97 60.42
N SER A 216 26.05 20.54 60.94
CA SER A 216 24.86 20.23 60.15
C SER A 216 24.25 21.43 59.40
N SER A 217 24.65 22.66 59.74
CA SER A 217 24.30 23.86 58.95
C SER A 217 25.12 24.03 57.66
N VAL A 218 26.26 23.32 57.56
CA VAL A 218 27.21 23.33 56.43
C VAL A 218 27.11 22.05 55.60
N ALA A 219 26.76 20.92 56.22
CA ALA A 219 26.49 19.66 55.55
C ALA A 219 25.05 19.19 55.84
N SER A 220 24.11 19.61 55.00
CA SER A 220 22.75 19.09 54.92
C SER A 220 22.39 18.72 53.49
N ALA A 221 21.40 17.83 53.33
CA ALA A 221 20.97 17.33 52.02
C ALA A 221 20.56 18.48 51.09
N GLY A 222 20.98 18.42 49.82
CA GLY A 222 20.73 19.49 48.86
C GLY A 222 21.61 20.74 49.03
N GLN A 223 22.50 20.82 50.03
CA GLN A 223 23.55 21.86 50.04
C GLN A 223 24.69 21.49 49.09
N TYR A 224 25.21 22.50 48.37
CA TYR A 224 26.44 22.35 47.60
C TYR A 224 27.63 22.13 48.54
N TYR A 225 28.44 21.11 48.25
CA TYR A 225 29.52 20.69 49.14
C TYR A 225 30.81 20.38 48.39
N LYS A 226 31.96 20.55 49.05
CA LYS A 226 33.27 20.31 48.45
C LYS A 226 33.52 18.82 48.13
N TYR A 227 34.17 18.55 46.99
CA TYR A 227 34.48 17.20 46.55
C TYR A 227 35.88 17.07 45.92
N TRP A 228 36.43 15.86 45.95
CA TRP A 228 37.75 15.54 45.41
C TRP A 228 37.79 15.57 43.88
N LEU A 229 38.89 16.12 43.34
CA LEU A 229 39.39 15.77 42.02
C LEU A 229 40.56 14.79 42.19
N ARG A 230 40.88 14.01 41.15
CA ARG A 230 42.04 13.09 41.19
C ARG A 230 43.40 13.79 41.03
N SER A 231 43.41 15.07 40.68
CA SER A 231 44.65 15.83 40.49
C SER A 231 45.35 16.13 41.83
N PRO A 232 46.70 16.11 41.86
CA PRO A 232 47.46 16.51 43.05
C PRO A 232 47.30 18.02 43.31
N GLY A 233 47.53 18.45 44.55
CA GLY A 233 47.62 19.86 44.92
C GLY A 233 49.03 20.44 44.81
N SER A 234 49.30 21.54 45.52
CA SER A 234 50.61 22.22 45.54
C SER A 234 51.79 21.40 46.05
N ASN A 235 51.53 20.25 46.66
CA ASN A 235 52.50 19.31 47.22
C ASN A 235 51.83 17.94 47.43
N PRO A 236 52.58 16.83 47.56
CA PRO A 236 52.00 15.48 47.54
C PRO A 236 51.25 15.05 48.81
N TYR A 237 51.05 15.94 49.78
CA TYR A 237 50.16 15.74 50.94
C TYR A 237 48.77 16.37 50.73
N LYS A 238 48.53 16.97 49.56
CA LYS A 238 47.26 17.61 49.19
C LYS A 238 46.77 17.12 47.83
N ALA A 239 45.46 17.08 47.67
CA ALA A 239 44.80 16.86 46.38
C ALA A 239 43.90 18.07 46.06
N THR A 240 43.62 18.29 44.77
CA THR A 240 42.71 19.34 44.33
C THR A 240 41.28 19.01 44.75
N ILE A 241 40.52 20.02 45.15
CA ILE A 241 39.08 19.93 45.39
C ILE A 241 38.34 20.98 44.56
N ILE A 242 37.07 20.71 44.31
CA ILE A 242 36.08 21.73 44.00
C ILE A 242 35.38 22.13 45.30
N THR A 243 35.22 23.43 45.54
CA THR A 243 34.53 24.00 46.71
C THR A 243 33.03 24.18 46.47
N GLU A 244 32.31 24.57 47.52
CA GLU A 244 30.86 24.80 47.55
C GLU A 244 30.39 25.87 46.54
N ASP A 245 31.27 26.84 46.23
CA ASP A 245 31.04 27.88 45.22
C ASP A 245 31.49 27.47 43.79
N GLY A 246 32.05 26.27 43.63
CA GLY A 246 32.52 25.71 42.36
C GLY A 246 33.88 26.26 41.90
N SER A 247 34.63 26.92 42.78
CA SER A 247 36.04 27.27 42.53
C SER A 247 36.99 26.09 42.80
N PHE A 248 38.23 26.21 42.37
CA PHE A 248 39.28 25.22 42.63
C PHE A 248 40.02 25.58 43.92
N SER A 249 40.26 24.59 44.76
CA SER A 249 41.09 24.71 45.97
C SER A 249 41.88 23.43 46.20
N GLU A 250 42.56 23.31 47.33
CA GLU A 250 43.30 22.12 47.73
C GLU A 250 43.03 21.77 49.20
N GLU A 251 42.99 20.47 49.51
CA GLU A 251 42.73 19.96 50.85
C GLU A 251 43.73 18.86 51.19
N ASN A 252 44.01 18.66 52.49
CA ASN A 252 44.93 17.62 52.94
C ASN A 252 44.36 16.23 52.61
N THR A 253 45.17 15.34 52.03
CA THR A 253 44.70 14.02 51.54
C THR A 253 44.10 13.12 52.63
N THR A 254 44.46 13.36 53.89
CA THR A 254 43.90 12.66 55.07
C THR A 254 42.54 13.19 55.54
N SER A 255 42.01 14.24 54.91
CA SER A 255 40.70 14.80 55.28
C SER A 255 39.58 13.84 54.92
N GLY A 256 38.80 13.41 55.92
CA GLY A 256 37.59 12.62 55.69
C GLY A 256 36.35 13.46 55.36
N THR A 257 36.43 14.78 55.45
CA THR A 257 35.29 15.71 55.32
C THR A 257 35.18 16.32 53.91
N VAL A 258 35.54 15.54 52.89
CA VAL A 258 35.44 15.92 51.47
C VAL A 258 34.68 14.82 50.75
N ALA A 259 33.74 15.21 49.90
CA ALA A 259 32.87 14.26 49.23
C ALA A 259 33.50 13.67 47.96
N VAL A 260 32.87 12.61 47.45
CA VAL A 260 33.20 11.96 46.19
C VAL A 260 32.09 12.18 45.18
N ARG A 261 32.46 12.70 44.01
CA ARG A 261 31.60 12.85 42.83
C ARG A 261 32.15 11.94 41.72
N PRO A 262 31.70 10.67 41.63
CA PRO A 262 32.24 9.74 40.64
C PRO A 262 31.88 10.13 39.21
N ALA A 263 32.79 9.80 38.29
CA ALA A 263 32.58 9.80 36.85
C ALA A 263 32.96 8.42 36.29
N LEU A 264 32.36 8.04 35.17
CA LEU A 264 32.62 6.77 34.48
C LEU A 264 32.34 6.90 32.98
N LYS A 265 32.82 5.95 32.19
CA LYS A 265 32.41 5.83 30.77
C LYS A 265 31.58 4.55 30.58
N LEU A 266 30.51 4.58 29.80
CA LEU A 266 29.74 3.39 29.41
C LEU A 266 30.06 2.97 27.97
N ASN A 267 30.16 1.67 27.72
CA ASN A 267 30.23 1.11 26.38
C ASN A 267 28.84 1.14 25.74
N THR A 268 28.63 1.94 24.68
CA THR A 268 27.29 2.09 24.09
C THR A 268 26.80 0.81 23.40
N ASN A 269 27.71 -0.08 22.99
CA ASN A 269 27.37 -1.39 22.43
C ASN A 269 26.73 -2.36 23.45
N ALA A 270 26.82 -2.09 24.76
CA ALA A 270 26.11 -2.87 25.79
C ALA A 270 24.65 -2.43 25.98
N ILE A 271 24.25 -1.32 25.35
CA ILE A 271 22.91 -0.73 25.47
C ILE A 271 22.11 -1.10 24.21
N LEU A 272 21.02 -1.84 24.38
CA LEU A 272 20.13 -2.17 23.26
C LEU A 272 19.30 -0.95 22.84
N PHE A 273 18.75 -0.25 23.84
CA PHE A 273 18.00 0.99 23.66
C PHE A 273 17.89 1.77 24.98
N THR A 274 17.64 3.08 24.87
CA THR A 274 17.20 3.92 25.98
C THR A 274 15.68 4.08 25.94
N SER A 275 15.08 4.35 27.10
CA SER A 275 13.71 4.84 27.19
C SER A 275 13.64 6.04 28.14
N ALA A 276 12.60 6.86 28.01
CA ALA A 276 12.23 7.82 29.04
C ALA A 276 12.20 7.10 30.41
N ALA A 277 12.81 7.72 31.42
CA ALA A 277 13.06 7.08 32.70
C ALA A 277 11.77 6.78 33.47
N GLU A 278 10.72 7.57 33.21
CA GLU A 278 9.37 7.36 33.73
C GLU A 278 8.42 7.06 32.56
N ASN A 279 7.59 6.02 32.68
CA ASN A 279 6.54 5.65 31.73
C ASN A 279 6.96 5.38 30.26
N GLY A 280 8.24 5.40 29.91
CA GLY A 280 8.72 5.17 28.52
C GLY A 280 8.36 3.80 27.92
N LYS A 281 8.07 2.81 28.77
CA LYS A 281 7.72 1.41 28.44
C LYS A 281 6.25 1.08 28.72
N ALA A 282 5.33 1.93 28.25
CA ALA A 282 3.92 1.90 28.65
C ALA A 282 3.06 0.74 28.11
N GLY A 283 3.57 -0.12 27.21
CA GLY A 283 2.84 -1.28 26.69
C GLY A 283 2.84 -2.46 27.67
N ASN A 284 1.65 -3.01 27.98
CA ASN A 284 1.46 -4.17 28.85
C ASN A 284 0.29 -5.03 28.36
N GLY A 285 0.53 -6.30 28.06
CA GLY A 285 -0.41 -7.24 27.44
C GLY A 285 -0.70 -6.99 25.94
N ALA A 286 -0.23 -5.87 25.39
CA ALA A 286 -0.40 -5.46 24.00
C ALA A 286 0.66 -4.42 23.60
N PHE A 287 0.80 -4.20 22.29
CA PHE A 287 1.50 -3.04 21.76
C PHE A 287 0.79 -1.74 22.13
N LYS A 288 1.60 -0.72 22.48
CA LYS A 288 1.17 0.67 22.61
C LYS A 288 2.11 1.55 21.81
N GLU A 289 1.55 2.60 21.20
CA GLU A 289 2.33 3.58 20.44
C GLU A 289 3.34 4.27 21.36
N ILE A 290 4.56 4.45 20.85
CA ILE A 290 5.63 5.12 21.58
C ILE A 290 5.39 6.63 21.45
N ALA A 291 5.12 7.26 22.58
CA ALA A 291 4.88 8.70 22.65
C ALA A 291 6.13 9.50 22.26
N ASP A 292 5.91 10.72 21.79
CA ASP A 292 6.98 11.72 21.66
C ASP A 292 7.51 12.09 23.05
N TYR A 293 8.82 12.34 23.17
CA TYR A 293 9.45 12.64 24.46
C TYR A 293 10.52 13.72 24.36
N ASN A 294 10.17 14.87 24.92
CA ASN A 294 10.96 16.10 24.95
C ASN A 294 11.75 16.25 26.27
N GLY A 295 11.73 15.24 27.14
CA GLY A 295 12.32 15.32 28.48
C GLY A 295 13.80 14.96 28.52
N SER A 296 14.42 15.23 29.68
CA SER A 296 15.85 15.03 29.93
C SER A 296 16.22 13.68 30.52
N ASP A 297 15.26 12.91 31.04
CA ASP A 297 15.52 11.81 31.96
C ASP A 297 15.35 10.46 31.28
N TRP A 298 16.46 9.71 31.18
CA TRP A 298 16.56 8.45 30.44
C TRP A 298 16.98 7.30 31.35
N LYS A 299 16.47 6.09 31.06
CA LYS A 299 16.98 4.83 31.62
C LYS A 299 17.40 3.89 30.48
N MET A 300 18.18 2.87 30.80
CA MET A 300 18.77 1.96 29.82
C MET A 300 18.14 0.56 29.87
N THR A 301 18.06 -0.09 28.71
CA THR A 301 17.91 -1.54 28.60
C THR A 301 19.23 -2.11 28.09
N LEU A 302 19.91 -2.89 28.93
CA LEU A 302 21.20 -3.49 28.63
C LEU A 302 21.05 -4.88 28.02
N LEU A 303 22.03 -5.24 27.17
CA LEU A 303 22.23 -6.62 26.73
C LEU A 303 22.77 -7.45 27.90
N ASP A 304 22.05 -8.52 28.24
CA ASP A 304 22.48 -9.56 29.15
C ASP A 304 22.69 -10.86 28.35
N GLU A 305 23.95 -11.15 28.04
CA GLU A 305 24.37 -12.29 27.21
C GLU A 305 24.03 -13.66 27.83
N SER A 306 23.60 -13.72 29.09
CA SER A 306 23.10 -14.98 29.68
C SER A 306 21.72 -15.39 29.14
N ARG A 307 20.99 -14.46 28.50
CA ARG A 307 19.62 -14.64 27.98
C ARG A 307 19.60 -15.09 26.53
N ASN A 308 19.22 -16.34 26.31
CA ASN A 308 19.22 -16.99 24.99
C ASN A 308 17.81 -17.10 24.39
N PHE A 309 17.16 -15.96 24.12
CA PHE A 309 15.81 -15.94 23.56
C PHE A 309 15.79 -15.99 22.02
N SER A 310 14.85 -16.75 21.45
CA SER A 310 14.62 -16.79 20.00
C SER A 310 13.15 -17.06 19.65
N VAL A 311 12.76 -16.73 18.41
CA VAL A 311 11.47 -17.08 17.81
C VAL A 311 11.67 -17.89 16.54
N ALA A 312 10.74 -18.79 16.21
CA ALA A 312 10.92 -19.77 15.12
C ALA A 312 10.52 -19.26 13.73
N GLN A 313 9.64 -18.26 13.66
CA GLN A 313 9.18 -17.62 12.44
C GLN A 313 10.33 -16.84 11.77
N THR A 314 10.23 -16.60 10.45
CA THR A 314 11.22 -15.80 9.69
C THR A 314 10.63 -14.55 9.05
N ALA A 315 9.30 -14.45 8.99
CA ALA A 315 8.53 -13.29 8.55
C ALA A 315 7.08 -13.45 9.04
N VAL A 316 6.35 -12.34 9.12
CA VAL A 316 4.90 -12.28 9.38
C VAL A 316 4.28 -11.39 8.31
N SER A 317 3.13 -11.80 7.76
CA SER A 317 2.22 -10.88 7.05
C SER A 317 0.91 -10.90 7.81
N ALA A 318 0.37 -9.72 8.14
CA ALA A 318 -0.80 -9.62 9.00
C ALA A 318 -1.54 -8.28 8.81
N MET A 319 -2.82 -8.24 9.17
CA MET A 319 -3.67 -7.05 9.06
C MET A 319 -3.63 -6.20 10.34
N PRO A 320 -3.95 -4.90 10.28
CA PRO A 320 -4.11 -4.07 11.47
C PRO A 320 -5.23 -4.63 12.38
N GLY A 321 -4.85 -4.97 13.62
CA GLY A 321 -5.71 -5.61 14.62
C GLY A 321 -5.60 -7.15 14.65
N GLU A 322 -5.01 -7.78 13.64
CA GLU A 322 -4.94 -9.24 13.53
C GLU A 322 -4.16 -9.85 14.69
N ARG A 323 -4.67 -10.96 15.24
CA ARG A 323 -4.02 -11.74 16.28
C ARG A 323 -3.09 -12.77 15.66
N VAL A 324 -1.79 -12.52 15.78
CA VAL A 324 -0.69 -13.38 15.32
C VAL A 324 -0.26 -14.31 16.46
N SER A 325 0.20 -15.52 16.10
CA SER A 325 0.88 -16.43 17.03
C SER A 325 2.25 -16.82 16.49
N LEU A 326 3.23 -16.98 17.39
CA LEU A 326 4.57 -17.43 17.04
C LEU A 326 5.13 -18.36 18.12
N ALA A 327 6.07 -19.24 17.74
CA ALA A 327 6.75 -20.10 18.69
C ALA A 327 8.04 -19.41 19.18
N TYR A 328 8.27 -19.43 20.50
CA TYR A 328 9.47 -18.93 21.14
C TYR A 328 10.22 -20.04 21.89
N SER A 329 11.52 -19.85 22.08
CA SER A 329 12.34 -20.71 22.92
C SER A 329 13.38 -19.92 23.71
N GLY A 330 13.83 -20.48 24.84
CA GLY A 330 14.89 -19.93 25.67
C GLY A 330 14.53 -18.67 26.49
N ALA A 331 13.23 -18.44 26.76
CA ALA A 331 12.79 -17.35 27.63
C ALA A 331 13.15 -17.59 29.11
N THR A 332 13.60 -16.54 29.80
CA THR A 332 13.76 -16.51 31.26
C THR A 332 12.38 -16.35 31.91
N VAL A 333 12.13 -17.06 33.01
CA VAL A 333 10.85 -17.07 33.73
C VAL A 333 11.03 -16.47 35.13
N GLY A 334 10.14 -15.56 35.52
CA GLY A 334 10.18 -14.86 36.80
C GLY A 334 9.12 -13.77 36.92
N ASP A 335 8.95 -13.21 38.13
CA ASP A 335 7.88 -12.25 38.44
C ASP A 335 8.02 -10.91 37.69
N ASN A 336 9.24 -10.53 37.31
CA ASN A 336 9.56 -9.33 36.51
C ASN A 336 10.00 -9.65 35.07
N GLU A 337 9.94 -10.91 34.63
CA GLU A 337 10.38 -11.37 33.32
C GLU A 337 9.24 -11.29 32.28
N TYR A 338 9.53 -10.76 31.09
CA TYR A 338 8.56 -10.60 30.00
C TYR A 338 9.15 -11.00 28.66
N ILE A 339 8.29 -11.46 27.75
CA ILE A 339 8.54 -11.47 26.31
C ILE A 339 7.95 -10.18 25.76
N SER A 340 8.81 -9.36 25.19
CA SER A 340 8.50 -8.03 24.71
C SER A 340 8.87 -7.87 23.25
N ALA A 341 8.31 -6.83 22.62
CA ALA A 341 8.69 -6.44 21.28
C ALA A 341 8.68 -4.93 21.10
N ILE A 342 9.58 -4.45 20.24
CA ILE A 342 9.51 -3.12 19.63
C ILE A 342 9.20 -3.31 18.16
N LEU A 343 8.18 -2.61 17.65
CA LEU A 343 7.88 -2.56 16.22
C LEU A 343 8.53 -1.31 15.62
N THR A 344 9.35 -1.51 14.59
CA THR A 344 10.04 -0.44 13.88
C THR A 344 9.51 -0.26 12.46
N ASP A 345 9.50 0.97 11.96
CA ASP A 345 9.18 1.28 10.57
C ASP A 345 10.31 0.88 9.59
N SER A 346 10.13 1.21 8.30
CA SER A 346 11.10 0.96 7.23
C SER A 346 12.40 1.77 7.36
N GLU A 347 12.45 2.79 8.21
CA GLU A 347 13.63 3.59 8.51
C GLU A 347 14.36 3.08 9.78
N GLY A 348 13.75 2.13 10.49
CA GLY A 348 14.28 1.56 11.74
C GLY A 348 13.92 2.36 12.99
N ASN A 349 13.00 3.33 12.91
CA ASN A 349 12.55 4.10 14.07
C ASN A 349 11.53 3.29 14.88
N ALA A 350 11.57 3.42 16.21
CA ALA A 350 10.65 2.71 17.09
C ALA A 350 9.26 3.38 17.11
N VAL A 351 8.22 2.64 16.69
CA VAL A 351 6.84 3.15 16.58
C VAL A 351 5.92 2.59 17.67
N TYR A 352 6.01 1.28 17.96
CA TYR A 352 5.24 0.64 19.03
C TYR A 352 6.13 -0.18 19.95
N TYR A 353 5.75 -0.27 21.22
CA TYR A 353 6.37 -1.15 22.22
C TYR A 353 5.29 -1.93 22.97
N GLY A 354 5.55 -3.19 23.29
CA GLY A 354 4.68 -3.99 24.13
C GLY A 354 5.43 -5.04 24.94
N ARG A 355 5.14 -5.13 26.24
CA ARG A 355 5.33 -6.36 27.01
C ARG A 355 4.17 -7.29 26.67
N LEU A 356 4.41 -8.26 25.80
CA LEU A 356 3.35 -9.02 25.14
C LEU A 356 2.86 -10.20 25.99
N ALA A 357 3.78 -10.88 26.69
CA ALA A 357 3.44 -11.94 27.63
C ALA A 357 4.46 -12.04 28.77
N GLN A 358 4.01 -12.52 29.93
CA GLN A 358 4.90 -13.03 30.97
C GLN A 358 5.06 -14.55 30.73
N PRO A 359 6.27 -15.05 30.43
CA PRO A 359 6.46 -16.47 30.11
C PRO A 359 6.26 -17.34 31.36
N ALA A 360 5.40 -18.35 31.26
CA ALA A 360 5.21 -19.35 32.32
C ALA A 360 6.19 -20.53 32.21
N GLN A 361 6.91 -20.62 31.10
CA GLN A 361 7.84 -21.70 30.73
C GLN A 361 8.86 -21.16 29.72
N THR A 362 9.99 -21.84 29.57
CA THR A 362 11.12 -21.40 28.73
C THR A 362 10.81 -21.40 27.23
N ASP A 363 10.01 -22.37 26.77
CA ASP A 363 9.62 -22.52 25.37
C ASP A 363 8.09 -22.56 25.25
N GLY A 364 7.51 -21.96 24.21
CA GLY A 364 6.05 -21.95 24.07
C GLY A 364 5.54 -21.13 22.88
N THR A 365 4.25 -20.78 22.92
CA THR A 365 3.61 -19.95 21.91
C THR A 365 3.31 -18.56 22.47
N LEU A 366 3.81 -17.52 21.81
CA LEU A 366 3.44 -16.12 22.04
C LEU A 366 2.22 -15.80 21.18
N TYR A 367 1.27 -15.06 21.75
CA TYR A 367 0.14 -14.47 21.01
C TYR A 367 0.14 -12.96 21.21
N PHE A 368 -0.03 -12.21 20.13
CA PHE A 368 -0.13 -10.76 20.17
C PHE A 368 -1.06 -10.26 19.07
N SER A 369 -1.54 -9.02 19.16
CA SER A 369 -2.28 -8.37 18.08
C SER A 369 -1.43 -7.27 17.44
N VAL A 370 -1.40 -7.22 16.11
CA VAL A 370 -0.85 -6.09 15.36
C VAL A 370 -1.64 -4.82 15.71
N PRO A 371 -1.00 -3.65 15.91
CA PRO A 371 -1.73 -2.44 16.30
C PRO A 371 -2.83 -2.08 15.30
N ALA A 372 -4.07 -1.88 15.76
CA ALA A 372 -5.22 -1.68 14.87
C ALA A 372 -5.18 -0.37 14.05
N GLY A 373 -4.40 0.62 14.50
CA GLY A 373 -4.22 1.90 13.80
C GLY A 373 -2.95 1.99 12.95
N ILE A 374 -2.20 0.89 12.76
CA ILE A 374 -0.97 0.91 11.96
C ILE A 374 -1.28 1.04 10.46
N SER A 375 -0.42 1.75 9.74
CA SER A 375 -0.53 1.94 8.29
C SER A 375 -0.15 0.69 7.49
N GLU A 376 -0.55 0.64 6.22
CA GLU A 376 -0.01 -0.34 5.27
C GLU A 376 1.49 -0.11 5.07
N GLY A 377 2.31 -1.17 5.08
CA GLY A 377 3.75 -1.02 4.92
C GLY A 377 4.57 -2.20 5.45
N ASN A 378 5.89 -2.05 5.35
CA ASN A 378 6.86 -3.01 5.89
C ASN A 378 7.48 -2.46 7.17
N TYR A 379 7.53 -3.32 8.18
CA TYR A 379 7.99 -3.05 9.54
C TYR A 379 8.95 -4.18 9.98
N THR A 380 9.65 -4.00 11.10
CA THR A 380 10.38 -5.09 11.78
C THR A 380 9.92 -5.22 13.22
N LEU A 381 9.45 -6.40 13.59
CA LEU A 381 9.19 -6.83 14.96
C LEU A 381 10.51 -7.27 15.60
N LYS A 382 11.01 -6.50 16.57
CA LYS A 382 12.20 -6.83 17.35
C LYS A 382 11.77 -7.50 18.65
N PHE A 383 11.73 -8.83 18.70
CA PHE A 383 11.34 -9.57 19.91
C PHE A 383 12.53 -9.80 20.84
N PHE A 384 12.29 -9.80 22.15
CA PHE A 384 13.33 -10.03 23.17
C PHE A 384 12.69 -10.47 24.49
N ASN A 385 13.46 -11.16 25.34
CA ASN A 385 13.07 -11.43 26.72
C ASN A 385 13.77 -10.42 27.65
N GLU A 386 13.00 -9.61 28.36
CA GLU A 386 13.51 -8.57 29.28
C GLU A 386 13.03 -8.76 30.72
N GLN A 387 13.79 -8.16 31.64
CA GLN A 387 13.28 -7.72 32.93
C GLN A 387 12.62 -6.35 32.82
N TYR A 388 11.48 -6.18 33.48
CA TYR A 388 10.90 -4.87 33.76
C TYR A 388 11.11 -4.50 35.23
N ASN A 389 12.13 -3.68 35.49
CA ASN A 389 12.53 -3.31 36.86
C ASN A 389 11.85 -2.02 37.37
N GLY A 390 10.98 -1.41 36.56
CA GLY A 390 10.24 -0.19 36.87
C GLY A 390 10.94 1.09 36.40
N ASP A 391 10.37 2.24 36.76
CA ASP A 391 10.90 3.55 36.39
C ASP A 391 12.26 3.82 37.06
N TYR A 392 13.09 4.62 36.40
CA TYR A 392 14.46 5.02 36.79
C TYR A 392 15.48 3.86 36.98
N LYS A 393 15.09 2.61 36.73
CA LYS A 393 15.95 1.43 36.92
C LYS A 393 16.38 0.81 35.61
N THR A 394 17.61 0.31 35.57
CA THR A 394 18.17 -0.46 34.46
C THR A 394 17.35 -1.73 34.22
N ASP A 395 16.92 -1.95 32.99
CA ASP A 395 16.32 -3.21 32.53
C ASP A 395 17.39 -4.05 31.84
N TYR A 396 17.24 -5.37 31.86
CA TYR A 396 18.18 -6.33 31.25
C TYR A 396 17.44 -7.21 30.25
N ALA A 397 18.00 -7.41 29.06
CA ALA A 397 17.32 -8.12 27.99
C ALA A 397 18.26 -8.99 27.14
N SER A 398 17.68 -10.01 26.50
CA SER A 398 18.35 -10.74 25.42
C SER A 398 18.67 -9.83 24.23
N ALA A 399 19.52 -10.31 23.32
CA ALA A 399 19.57 -9.76 21.97
C ALA A 399 18.19 -9.80 21.28
N PHE A 400 17.98 -8.95 20.27
CA PHE A 400 16.76 -8.93 19.48
C PHE A 400 16.70 -10.12 18.52
N ALA A 401 15.54 -10.78 18.48
CA ALA A 401 15.11 -11.65 17.40
C ALA A 401 14.23 -10.83 16.43
N ASP A 402 14.85 -10.36 15.34
CA ASP A 402 14.22 -9.51 14.33
C ASP A 402 13.37 -10.32 13.34
N ILE A 403 12.10 -9.92 13.17
CA ILE A 403 11.14 -10.53 12.26
C ILE A 403 10.51 -9.47 11.36
N PRO A 404 10.68 -9.54 10.02
CA PRO A 404 9.94 -8.70 9.08
C PRO A 404 8.42 -8.86 9.27
N LEU A 405 7.71 -7.74 9.36
CA LEU A 405 6.25 -7.68 9.36
C LEU A 405 5.78 -6.88 8.14
N THR A 406 5.04 -7.53 7.24
CA THR A 406 4.31 -6.84 6.17
C THR A 406 2.87 -6.63 6.61
N VAL A 407 2.48 -5.37 6.79
CA VAL A 407 1.10 -4.99 7.06
C VAL A 407 0.38 -4.74 5.75
N THR A 408 -0.70 -5.48 5.50
CA THR A 408 -1.61 -5.28 4.37
C THR A 408 -3.03 -5.04 4.84
N TYR A 409 -3.72 -4.06 4.28
CA TYR A 409 -5.17 -3.95 4.46
C TYR A 409 -5.89 -4.85 3.44
N PRO A 410 -6.96 -5.58 3.84
CA PRO A 410 -7.70 -6.38 2.89
C PRO A 410 -8.47 -5.50 1.92
N ASN A 411 -8.60 -5.96 0.67
CA ASN A 411 -9.59 -5.48 -0.27
C ASN A 411 -11.00 -5.64 0.34
N THR A 412 -11.97 -4.79 0.00
CA THR A 412 -13.36 -4.91 0.48
C THR A 412 -14.20 -5.95 -0.27
N LEU A 413 -13.61 -6.63 -1.26
CA LEU A 413 -14.24 -7.69 -2.07
C LEU A 413 -13.18 -8.69 -2.52
N TYR A 414 -13.48 -9.98 -2.37
CA TYR A 414 -12.64 -11.10 -2.84
C TYR A 414 -13.49 -12.15 -3.56
N LEU A 415 -13.04 -12.55 -4.74
CA LEU A 415 -13.58 -13.71 -5.46
C LEU A 415 -13.22 -14.99 -4.71
N VAL A 416 -14.13 -15.97 -4.69
CA VAL A 416 -13.80 -17.30 -4.17
C VAL A 416 -12.92 -18.02 -5.19
N GLN A 417 -11.81 -18.59 -4.74
CA GLN A 417 -10.87 -19.31 -5.59
C GLN A 417 -10.33 -20.55 -4.89
N ASN A 418 -10.12 -21.65 -5.62
CA ASN A 418 -9.45 -22.86 -5.12
C ASN A 418 -10.06 -23.47 -3.84
N GLY A 419 -11.36 -23.24 -3.57
CA GLY A 419 -12.03 -23.73 -2.36
C GLY A 419 -11.69 -22.95 -1.08
N ALA A 420 -11.17 -21.73 -1.21
CA ALA A 420 -10.98 -20.77 -0.14
C ALA A 420 -11.44 -19.38 -0.60
N VAL A 421 -11.48 -18.41 0.32
CA VAL A 421 -11.68 -17.00 -0.03
C VAL A 421 -10.76 -16.09 0.78
N ASP A 422 -9.97 -15.29 0.08
CA ASP A 422 -9.05 -14.36 0.69
C ASP A 422 -9.78 -13.31 1.55
N GLY A 423 -9.07 -12.76 2.55
CA GLY A 423 -9.63 -11.75 3.47
C GLY A 423 -10.59 -12.28 4.54
N VAL A 424 -11.08 -13.52 4.42
CA VAL A 424 -11.90 -14.19 5.43
C VAL A 424 -11.03 -15.20 6.17
N PHE A 425 -10.83 -15.04 7.47
CA PHE A 425 -9.87 -15.84 8.23
C PHE A 425 -10.53 -16.62 9.36
N GLY A 426 -10.09 -17.87 9.55
CA GLY A 426 -10.52 -18.75 10.63
C GLY A 426 -10.03 -18.30 12.00
N ALA A 427 -9.97 -19.25 12.94
CA ALA A 427 -9.53 -19.01 14.32
C ALA A 427 -10.27 -17.83 15.04
N GLN A 428 -11.52 -17.55 14.64
CA GLN A 428 -12.34 -16.43 15.11
C GLN A 428 -11.81 -15.03 14.75
N GLN A 429 -10.90 -14.91 13.78
CA GLN A 429 -10.37 -13.62 13.34
C GLN A 429 -11.39 -12.78 12.57
N THR A 430 -12.24 -13.40 11.73
CA THR A 430 -13.30 -12.69 10.99
C THR A 430 -14.70 -13.24 11.26
N ASN A 431 -15.70 -12.50 10.79
CA ASN A 431 -17.11 -12.82 10.89
C ASN A 431 -17.79 -12.73 9.52
N VAL A 432 -18.78 -13.58 9.31
CA VAL A 432 -19.67 -13.56 8.14
C VAL A 432 -21.10 -13.32 8.62
N TRP A 433 -21.83 -12.48 7.90
CA TRP A 433 -23.26 -12.26 8.07
C TRP A 433 -24.03 -13.13 7.07
N PHE A 434 -24.92 -13.99 7.57
CA PHE A 434 -25.59 -15.04 6.78
C PHE A 434 -26.86 -15.54 7.49
N GLY A 435 -27.99 -15.63 6.79
CA GLY A 435 -29.30 -15.89 7.42
C GLY A 435 -29.81 -14.74 8.28
N ASN A 436 -31.07 -14.82 8.70
CA ASN A 436 -31.76 -13.83 9.54
C ASN A 436 -32.62 -14.53 10.59
N TYR A 437 -32.51 -14.18 11.88
CA TYR A 437 -33.30 -14.78 12.96
C TYR A 437 -33.76 -13.74 13.98
N GLN A 438 -34.73 -14.08 14.84
CA GLN A 438 -35.17 -13.19 15.92
C GLN A 438 -34.07 -13.09 16.99
N GLN A 439 -33.56 -11.88 17.21
CA GLN A 439 -32.49 -11.58 18.16
C GLN A 439 -32.86 -10.43 19.10
N SER A 440 -33.74 -9.50 18.70
CA SER A 440 -34.26 -8.42 19.57
C SER A 440 -35.60 -8.76 20.25
N ASN A 441 -35.97 -7.93 21.24
CA ASN A 441 -37.20 -8.03 22.06
C ASN A 441 -38.27 -6.99 21.71
N SER A 442 -38.24 -6.40 20.51
CA SER A 442 -39.11 -5.25 20.20
C SER A 442 -40.60 -5.64 20.10
N CYS A 443 -41.39 -5.29 21.12
CA CYS A 443 -42.84 -5.56 21.18
C CYS A 443 -43.70 -4.82 20.13
N GLU A 444 -43.09 -4.04 19.23
CA GLU A 444 -43.80 -3.19 18.27
C GLU A 444 -43.90 -3.76 16.84
N LEU A 445 -43.14 -4.80 16.48
CA LEU A 445 -43.21 -5.42 15.14
C LEU A 445 -43.17 -6.95 15.19
N VAL A 446 -44.24 -7.58 14.75
CA VAL A 446 -44.44 -9.06 14.75
C VAL A 446 -43.68 -9.74 13.59
N SER A 447 -42.48 -9.26 13.22
CA SER A 447 -41.72 -9.72 12.02
C SER A 447 -40.24 -9.30 11.93
N SER A 448 -39.56 -8.97 13.05
CA SER A 448 -38.20 -8.41 13.01
C SER A 448 -37.06 -9.45 13.00
N ALA A 449 -37.01 -10.35 12.01
CA ALA A 449 -35.84 -11.21 11.85
C ALA A 449 -34.60 -10.35 11.47
N GLU A 450 -33.55 -10.40 12.28
CA GLU A 450 -32.30 -9.64 12.09
C GLU A 450 -31.17 -10.53 11.54
N PRO A 451 -30.26 -10.00 10.69
CA PRO A 451 -29.11 -10.76 10.17
C PRO A 451 -28.30 -11.46 11.27
N ILE A 452 -27.89 -12.70 11.04
CA ILE A 452 -27.11 -13.48 12.01
C ILE A 452 -25.61 -13.27 11.74
N LYS A 453 -24.87 -12.90 12.76
CA LYS A 453 -23.40 -12.82 12.73
C LYS A 453 -22.77 -14.14 13.15
N TRP A 454 -21.84 -14.63 12.35
CA TRP A 454 -21.12 -15.88 12.57
C TRP A 454 -19.61 -15.63 12.63
N ARG A 455 -18.92 -16.15 13.64
CA ARG A 455 -17.45 -16.24 13.66
C ARG A 455 -16.99 -17.33 12.71
N VAL A 456 -15.94 -17.06 11.96
CA VAL A 456 -15.28 -18.06 11.12
C VAL A 456 -14.29 -18.85 11.98
N LEU A 457 -14.51 -20.15 12.14
CA LEU A 457 -13.59 -21.05 12.83
C LEU A 457 -12.52 -21.60 11.88
N SER A 458 -12.90 -21.90 10.63
CA SER A 458 -11.98 -22.31 9.55
C SER A 458 -12.47 -21.82 8.18
N ASN A 459 -11.51 -21.59 7.28
CA ASN A 459 -11.69 -21.32 5.86
C ASN A 459 -10.72 -22.23 5.10
N SER A 460 -11.16 -23.44 4.78
CA SER A 460 -10.33 -24.52 4.20
C SER A 460 -11.22 -25.59 3.57
N ASP A 461 -10.63 -26.47 2.76
CA ASP A 461 -11.29 -27.67 2.21
C ASP A 461 -12.62 -27.41 1.46
N GLY A 462 -12.73 -26.25 0.79
CA GLY A 462 -13.95 -25.84 0.09
C GLY A 462 -15.06 -25.34 1.02
N ARG A 463 -14.78 -25.02 2.29
CA ARG A 463 -15.80 -24.74 3.30
C ARG A 463 -15.42 -23.58 4.23
N LEU A 464 -16.43 -22.81 4.63
CA LEU A 464 -16.36 -21.96 5.81
C LEU A 464 -17.05 -22.67 6.98
N LEU A 465 -16.28 -23.05 8.00
CA LEU A 465 -16.83 -23.52 9.27
C LEU A 465 -17.22 -22.29 10.12
N LEU A 466 -18.52 -22.12 10.32
CA LEU A 466 -19.11 -20.96 10.99
C LEU A 466 -19.70 -21.35 12.35
N LEU A 467 -19.54 -20.48 13.36
CA LEU A 467 -20.15 -20.58 14.68
C LEU A 467 -20.88 -19.28 15.00
N ALA A 468 -22.13 -19.34 15.46
CA ALA A 468 -22.88 -18.13 15.82
C ALA A 468 -22.10 -17.27 16.83
N ASP A 469 -21.97 -15.96 16.58
CA ASP A 469 -21.23 -15.04 17.45
C ASP A 469 -21.88 -14.98 18.85
N GLN A 470 -23.21 -14.95 18.88
CA GLN A 470 -24.04 -14.97 20.07
C GLN A 470 -24.79 -16.31 20.24
N LYS A 471 -25.32 -16.55 21.44
CA LYS A 471 -26.28 -17.61 21.71
C LYS A 471 -27.67 -17.14 21.26
N LEU A 472 -28.22 -17.80 20.25
CA LEU A 472 -29.34 -17.27 19.46
C LEU A 472 -30.71 -17.55 20.09
N ASP A 473 -30.88 -18.69 20.75
CA ASP A 473 -32.17 -19.13 21.28
C ASP A 473 -32.05 -19.97 22.57
N ARG A 474 -33.17 -20.19 23.24
CA ARG A 474 -33.35 -21.03 24.43
C ARG A 474 -34.26 -22.22 24.08
N VAL A 475 -33.64 -23.32 23.65
CA VAL A 475 -34.30 -24.61 23.42
C VAL A 475 -33.54 -25.67 24.24
N PRO A 476 -34.21 -26.50 25.06
CA PRO A 476 -33.56 -27.57 25.81
C PRO A 476 -32.97 -28.61 24.85
N TYR A 477 -31.95 -29.35 25.28
CA TYR A 477 -31.31 -30.36 24.43
C TYR A 477 -32.26 -31.51 24.08
N ASN A 478 -33.09 -31.92 25.06
CA ASN A 478 -34.19 -32.86 24.90
C ASN A 478 -35.45 -32.35 25.61
N THR A 479 -36.64 -32.66 25.09
CA THR A 479 -37.91 -32.29 25.76
C THR A 479 -38.43 -33.34 26.74
N SER A 480 -37.90 -34.56 26.71
CA SER A 480 -38.30 -35.65 27.61
C SER A 480 -37.29 -35.82 28.74
N SER A 481 -37.73 -35.52 29.96
CA SER A 481 -36.91 -35.44 31.17
C SER A 481 -36.56 -36.83 31.74
N GLY A 482 -35.27 -37.07 31.98
CA GLY A 482 -34.75 -38.30 32.56
C GLY A 482 -34.46 -39.42 31.55
N ASP A 483 -34.65 -39.17 30.25
CA ASP A 483 -34.36 -40.13 29.20
C ASP A 483 -32.86 -40.18 28.87
N ALA A 484 -32.38 -41.35 28.46
CA ALA A 484 -31.05 -41.48 27.88
C ALA A 484 -31.04 -40.83 26.48
N VAL A 485 -30.22 -39.78 26.29
CA VAL A 485 -30.18 -39.01 25.04
C VAL A 485 -28.76 -38.89 24.48
N THR A 486 -28.69 -38.89 23.15
CA THR A 486 -27.46 -38.66 22.36
C THR A 486 -27.70 -37.52 21.38
N TRP A 487 -26.68 -37.03 20.69
CA TRP A 487 -26.90 -36.03 19.63
C TRP A 487 -27.85 -36.56 18.55
N GLU A 488 -27.65 -37.81 18.11
CA GLU A 488 -28.48 -38.49 17.11
C GLU A 488 -29.98 -38.43 17.44
N THR A 489 -30.35 -38.69 18.70
CA THR A 489 -31.73 -38.86 19.14
C THR A 489 -32.38 -37.60 19.74
N GLY A 490 -31.60 -36.59 20.10
CA GLY A 490 -32.08 -35.40 20.82
C GLY A 490 -33.00 -34.50 20.00
N THR A 491 -34.02 -33.91 20.65
CA THR A 491 -34.98 -33.02 19.99
C THR A 491 -34.38 -31.69 19.53
N LEU A 492 -33.30 -31.21 20.16
CA LEU A 492 -32.61 -29.99 19.72
C LEU A 492 -31.96 -30.15 18.33
N ARG A 493 -31.32 -31.29 18.07
CA ARG A 493 -30.81 -31.65 16.72
C ARG A 493 -31.94 -31.64 15.70
N ALA A 494 -33.09 -32.18 16.09
CA ALA A 494 -34.27 -32.29 15.24
C ALA A 494 -34.89 -30.93 14.90
N TRP A 495 -34.99 -30.03 15.88
CA TRP A 495 -35.41 -28.64 15.66
C TRP A 495 -34.42 -27.86 14.80
N LEU A 496 -33.11 -28.05 15.01
CA LEU A 496 -32.08 -27.38 14.22
C LEU A 496 -32.16 -27.74 12.73
N ASN A 497 -32.36 -29.03 12.39
CA ASN A 497 -32.30 -29.54 11.03
C ASN A 497 -33.66 -29.89 10.39
N ASN A 498 -34.77 -29.66 11.10
CA ASN A 498 -36.13 -30.07 10.70
C ASN A 498 -36.32 -31.59 10.53
N ASN A 499 -35.76 -32.40 11.45
CA ASN A 499 -35.89 -33.86 11.41
C ASN A 499 -37.27 -34.33 11.96
N SER A 500 -37.69 -35.55 11.61
CA SER A 500 -39.03 -36.08 11.91
C SER A 500 -39.39 -36.22 13.39
N ASN A 501 -38.43 -36.19 14.31
CA ASN A 501 -38.63 -36.22 15.77
C ASN A 501 -38.66 -34.80 16.40
N ASN A 502 -38.73 -33.75 15.58
CA ASN A 502 -38.90 -32.38 16.03
C ASN A 502 -40.27 -32.22 16.74
N PRO A 503 -40.32 -31.85 18.03
CA PRO A 503 -41.58 -31.69 18.76
C PRO A 503 -42.23 -30.32 18.53
N TYR A 504 -41.56 -29.41 17.83
CA TYR A 504 -42.00 -28.03 17.58
C TYR A 504 -42.66 -27.91 16.19
N GLY A 505 -43.50 -26.87 16.04
CA GLY A 505 -44.22 -26.61 14.77
C GLY A 505 -43.38 -25.89 13.70
N ASP A 506 -42.15 -25.53 14.04
CA ASP A 506 -41.17 -24.81 13.21
C ASP A 506 -39.79 -25.49 13.32
N SER A 507 -38.78 -24.94 12.65
CA SER A 507 -37.39 -25.40 12.75
C SER A 507 -36.45 -24.22 12.62
N PHE A 508 -35.26 -24.29 13.25
CA PHE A 508 -34.28 -23.22 13.11
C PHE A 508 -33.87 -23.03 11.65
N ILE A 509 -33.54 -24.12 10.92
CA ILE A 509 -33.10 -24.02 9.53
C ILE A 509 -34.16 -23.36 8.62
N GLY A 510 -35.44 -23.71 8.78
CA GLY A 510 -36.53 -23.17 7.96
C GLY A 510 -36.97 -21.74 8.33
N THR A 511 -36.64 -21.28 9.53
CA THR A 511 -36.93 -19.90 9.99
C THR A 511 -35.74 -18.97 9.75
N ALA A 512 -34.51 -19.46 9.92
CA ALA A 512 -33.29 -18.66 9.90
C ALA A 512 -32.71 -18.42 8.50
N PHE A 513 -33.02 -19.29 7.53
CA PHE A 513 -32.41 -19.28 6.20
C PHE A 513 -33.46 -19.39 5.10
N SER A 514 -33.26 -18.65 4.02
CA SER A 514 -34.03 -18.80 2.78
C SER A 514 -33.61 -20.06 2.02
N SER A 515 -34.42 -20.50 1.04
CA SER A 515 -34.16 -21.75 0.29
C SER A 515 -32.80 -21.75 -0.44
N GLY A 516 -32.34 -20.59 -0.93
CA GLY A 516 -31.01 -20.44 -1.53
C GLY A 516 -29.90 -20.59 -0.49
N GLU A 517 -30.01 -19.94 0.67
CA GLU A 517 -29.08 -20.11 1.77
C GLU A 517 -29.03 -21.57 2.28
N ILE A 518 -30.18 -22.25 2.41
CA ILE A 518 -30.26 -23.66 2.82
C ILE A 518 -29.55 -24.60 1.84
N ALA A 519 -29.56 -24.29 0.54
CA ALA A 519 -28.86 -25.08 -0.48
C ALA A 519 -27.34 -25.06 -0.25
N VAL A 520 -26.79 -23.89 0.10
CA VAL A 520 -25.35 -23.66 0.29
C VAL A 520 -24.81 -24.17 1.63
N ILE A 521 -25.66 -24.37 2.66
CA ILE A 521 -25.22 -25.00 3.91
C ILE A 521 -24.86 -26.46 3.65
N ALA A 522 -23.59 -26.84 3.78
CA ALA A 522 -23.08 -28.16 3.45
C ALA A 522 -23.55 -29.24 4.43
N GLU A 523 -23.97 -30.40 3.89
CA GLU A 523 -24.16 -31.60 4.71
C GLU A 523 -22.83 -32.04 5.32
N THR A 524 -22.78 -32.08 6.66
CA THR A 524 -21.56 -32.33 7.42
C THR A 524 -21.64 -33.70 8.09
N GLN A 525 -20.67 -34.56 7.78
CA GLN A 525 -20.47 -35.84 8.46
C GLN A 525 -19.86 -35.57 9.85
N LEU A 526 -20.66 -35.70 10.90
CA LEU A 526 -20.25 -35.40 12.28
C LEU A 526 -19.86 -36.67 13.02
N GLN A 527 -18.64 -36.67 13.54
CA GLN A 527 -18.23 -37.63 14.56
C GLN A 527 -18.89 -37.24 15.89
N ASN A 528 -19.55 -38.21 16.54
CA ASN A 528 -20.17 -38.06 17.85
C ASN A 528 -19.41 -38.92 18.88
N PRO A 529 -18.19 -38.51 19.27
CA PRO A 529 -17.37 -39.29 20.19
C PRO A 529 -17.99 -39.34 21.59
N ASP A 530 -17.69 -40.42 22.29
CA ASP A 530 -17.99 -40.60 23.71
C ASP A 530 -17.37 -39.47 24.55
N ASN A 531 -17.95 -39.21 25.72
CA ASN A 531 -17.44 -38.19 26.64
C ASN A 531 -15.98 -38.48 27.04
N PRO A 532 -15.03 -37.56 26.82
CA PRO A 532 -13.59 -37.83 27.00
C PRO A 532 -13.14 -37.99 28.46
N VAL A 533 -14.00 -37.66 29.43
CA VAL A 533 -13.72 -37.79 30.87
C VAL A 533 -14.47 -38.97 31.50
N TYR A 534 -15.72 -39.19 31.09
CA TYR A 534 -16.64 -40.15 31.73
C TYR A 534 -16.94 -41.40 30.89
N GLY A 535 -16.65 -41.40 29.59
CA GLY A 535 -16.94 -42.53 28.70
C GLY A 535 -18.44 -42.74 28.39
N THR A 536 -19.30 -41.78 28.72
CA THR A 536 -20.73 -41.78 28.32
C THR A 536 -20.82 -41.81 26.80
N SER A 537 -21.60 -42.72 26.23
CA SER A 537 -21.58 -42.92 24.78
C SER A 537 -22.19 -41.76 23.99
N GLY A 538 -21.52 -41.33 22.92
CA GLY A 538 -21.93 -40.21 22.07
C GLY A 538 -23.12 -40.50 21.13
N GLY A 539 -23.48 -41.77 20.96
CA GLY A 539 -24.44 -42.23 19.94
C GLY A 539 -23.77 -42.51 18.59
N ASN A 540 -24.55 -42.75 17.54
CA ASN A 540 -23.97 -42.90 16.20
C ASN A 540 -23.54 -41.55 15.62
N ASN A 541 -22.61 -41.59 14.67
CA ASN A 541 -22.28 -40.44 13.83
C ASN A 541 -23.49 -39.98 13.02
N THR A 542 -23.61 -38.67 12.79
CA THR A 542 -24.76 -38.07 12.11
C THR A 542 -24.34 -37.31 10.85
N VAL A 543 -25.31 -37.04 9.98
CA VAL A 543 -25.18 -36.09 8.88
C VAL A 543 -26.13 -34.95 9.19
N ASP A 544 -25.60 -33.73 9.33
CA ASP A 544 -26.35 -32.55 9.72
C ASP A 544 -25.89 -31.32 8.94
N LYS A 545 -26.80 -30.38 8.65
CA LYS A 545 -26.47 -29.04 8.09
C LYS A 545 -26.12 -28.05 9.20
N LEU A 546 -26.86 -28.11 10.32
CA LEU A 546 -26.67 -27.30 11.52
C LEU A 546 -26.38 -28.20 12.73
N PHE A 547 -25.40 -27.83 13.54
CA PHE A 547 -24.96 -28.65 14.66
C PHE A 547 -24.45 -27.83 15.84
N LEU A 548 -24.16 -28.51 16.95
CA LEU A 548 -23.40 -27.93 18.06
C LEU A 548 -21.97 -28.46 18.03
N LEU A 549 -21.03 -27.64 18.51
CA LEU A 549 -19.65 -28.08 18.72
C LEU A 549 -19.59 -29.24 19.72
N SER A 550 -18.60 -30.12 19.57
CA SER A 550 -18.27 -31.12 20.59
C SER A 550 -17.31 -30.52 21.62
N VAL A 551 -17.02 -31.28 22.69
CA VAL A 551 -15.93 -30.94 23.61
C VAL A 551 -14.61 -30.78 22.87
N ALA A 552 -14.30 -31.64 21.89
CA ALA A 552 -13.06 -31.55 21.11
C ALA A 552 -13.02 -30.30 20.22
N ASP A 553 -14.12 -29.97 19.55
CA ASP A 553 -14.21 -28.75 18.73
C ASP A 553 -14.07 -27.48 19.59
N ALA A 554 -14.72 -27.45 20.77
CA ALA A 554 -14.67 -26.33 21.69
C ALA A 554 -13.30 -26.16 22.40
N THR A 555 -12.43 -27.18 22.39
CA THR A 555 -11.05 -27.10 22.88
C THR A 555 -10.00 -27.03 21.77
N ASN A 556 -10.42 -27.01 20.49
CA ASN A 556 -9.48 -26.94 19.37
C ASN A 556 -8.84 -25.54 19.25
N THR A 557 -7.51 -25.48 19.43
CA THR A 557 -6.72 -24.25 19.31
C THR A 557 -6.73 -23.68 17.90
N ASP A 558 -6.90 -24.52 16.87
CA ASP A 558 -6.91 -24.11 15.46
C ASP A 558 -8.19 -23.33 15.11
N TYR A 559 -9.27 -23.58 15.86
CA TYR A 559 -10.50 -22.76 15.84
C TYR A 559 -10.40 -21.53 16.75
N GLY A 560 -9.20 -21.17 17.20
CA GLY A 560 -8.93 -20.02 18.05
C GLY A 560 -9.27 -20.21 19.53
N PHE A 561 -9.65 -21.42 19.97
CA PHE A 561 -10.10 -21.67 21.36
C PHE A 561 -8.96 -21.83 22.38
N THR A 562 -8.00 -20.91 22.36
CA THR A 562 -6.72 -20.96 23.10
C THR A 562 -6.89 -20.90 24.63
N ASP A 563 -7.93 -20.24 25.13
CA ASP A 563 -8.22 -20.14 26.57
C ASP A 563 -9.72 -20.09 26.87
N ALA A 564 -10.11 -20.01 28.15
CA ALA A 564 -11.52 -19.93 28.52
C ALA A 564 -12.23 -18.69 27.96
N ASN A 565 -11.59 -17.51 27.94
CA ASN A 565 -12.19 -16.27 27.44
C ASN A 565 -12.57 -16.38 25.95
N THR A 566 -11.75 -17.06 25.13
CA THR A 566 -12.05 -17.27 23.70
C THR A 566 -13.34 -18.06 23.42
N ARG A 567 -13.84 -18.83 24.40
CA ARG A 567 -15.11 -19.57 24.31
C ARG A 567 -16.34 -18.76 24.76
N VAL A 568 -16.14 -17.60 25.38
CA VAL A 568 -17.22 -16.75 25.89
C VAL A 568 -18.02 -16.16 24.72
N ALA A 569 -19.34 -16.11 24.89
CA ALA A 569 -20.29 -15.51 23.95
C ALA A 569 -21.41 -14.83 24.73
N SER A 570 -21.85 -13.68 24.24
CA SER A 570 -23.05 -13.02 24.73
C SER A 570 -24.32 -13.75 24.25
N SER A 571 -25.46 -13.40 24.83
CA SER A 571 -26.76 -13.95 24.42
C SER A 571 -27.50 -12.89 23.60
N THR A 572 -28.30 -13.31 22.63
CA THR A 572 -29.25 -12.39 22.00
C THR A 572 -30.26 -11.92 23.05
N SER A 573 -30.80 -10.71 22.83
CA SER A 573 -31.88 -10.17 23.66
C SER A 573 -33.08 -11.13 23.71
N TYR A 574 -33.43 -11.75 22.58
CA TYR A 574 -34.49 -12.76 22.45
C TYR A 574 -34.25 -14.00 23.32
N ALA A 575 -33.06 -14.63 23.27
CA ALA A 575 -32.73 -15.76 24.12
C ALA A 575 -32.71 -15.39 25.62
N GLY A 576 -32.33 -14.13 25.93
CA GLY A 576 -32.31 -13.56 27.27
C GLY A 576 -33.68 -13.52 27.95
N THR A 577 -34.75 -13.19 27.22
CA THR A 577 -36.12 -13.04 27.74
C THR A 577 -36.97 -14.31 27.66
N GLY A 578 -36.45 -15.39 27.07
CA GLY A 578 -37.11 -16.69 27.04
C GLY A 578 -36.98 -17.46 25.73
N GLY A 579 -36.63 -16.78 24.64
CA GLY A 579 -36.52 -17.37 23.30
C GLY A 579 -37.80 -18.09 22.88
N HIS A 580 -37.63 -19.21 22.18
CA HIS A 580 -38.68 -20.11 21.72
C HIS A 580 -39.63 -20.59 22.86
N ASN A 581 -39.13 -20.71 24.10
CA ASN A 581 -39.93 -21.13 25.26
C ASN A 581 -40.77 -20.00 25.89
N GLY A 582 -40.56 -18.75 25.48
CA GLY A 582 -41.25 -17.58 26.05
C GLY A 582 -40.84 -17.22 27.49
N PRO A 583 -41.38 -16.12 28.03
CA PRO A 583 -40.97 -15.60 29.33
C PRO A 583 -41.44 -16.48 30.50
N SER A 584 -40.48 -16.93 31.32
CA SER A 584 -40.71 -17.72 32.53
C SER A 584 -40.54 -16.88 33.81
N LEU A 585 -41.32 -17.20 34.85
CA LEU A 585 -41.29 -16.53 36.17
C LEU A 585 -39.96 -16.64 36.92
N TYR A 586 -39.03 -17.50 36.46
CA TYR A 586 -37.70 -17.69 37.02
C TYR A 586 -36.57 -17.15 36.12
N ILE A 587 -36.88 -16.28 35.16
CA ILE A 587 -35.86 -15.64 34.32
C ILE A 587 -35.00 -14.67 35.14
N ILE A 588 -33.71 -14.99 35.23
CA ILE A 588 -32.67 -14.01 35.53
C ILE A 588 -32.70 -13.00 34.38
N VAL A 589 -32.95 -11.72 34.68
CA VAL A 589 -32.88 -10.65 33.69
C VAL A 589 -31.43 -10.56 33.19
N ILE A 590 -31.18 -11.13 32.02
CA ILE A 590 -29.89 -11.05 31.35
C ILE A 590 -29.82 -9.68 30.66
N ILE A 591 -28.86 -8.86 31.09
CA ILE A 591 -28.55 -7.59 30.42
C ILE A 591 -27.90 -7.92 29.07
N ASP A 592 -28.27 -7.19 28.02
CA ASP A 592 -27.69 -7.34 26.69
C ASP A 592 -26.16 -7.21 26.73
N GLY A 593 -25.46 -7.97 25.87
CA GLY A 593 -24.00 -8.06 25.86
C GLY A 593 -23.35 -8.80 27.05
N SER A 594 -24.09 -9.20 28.09
CA SER A 594 -23.56 -10.00 29.20
C SER A 594 -23.06 -11.38 28.72
N PRO A 595 -21.97 -11.94 29.30
CA PRO A 595 -21.60 -13.35 29.12
C PRO A 595 -22.77 -14.31 29.39
N GLY A 596 -23.72 -13.90 30.23
CA GLY A 596 -25.02 -14.57 30.37
C GLY A 596 -24.90 -16.02 30.84
N PRO A 597 -25.89 -16.88 30.52
CA PRO A 597 -25.84 -18.30 30.83
C PRO A 597 -24.92 -19.09 29.89
N SER A 598 -24.64 -20.32 30.29
CA SER A 598 -23.93 -21.36 29.53
C SER A 598 -24.53 -21.67 28.14
N TRP A 599 -23.80 -22.40 27.30
CA TRP A 599 -24.28 -22.93 26.01
C TRP A 599 -23.96 -24.41 25.79
N TRP A 600 -24.86 -25.11 25.08
CA TRP A 600 -24.81 -26.56 24.86
C TRP A 600 -23.69 -27.00 23.89
N LEU A 601 -23.11 -28.17 24.15
CA LEU A 601 -22.29 -28.95 23.21
C LEU A 601 -23.07 -30.20 22.75
N ARG A 602 -22.67 -30.83 21.65
CA ARG A 602 -23.27 -32.12 21.21
C ARG A 602 -22.73 -33.35 21.94
N THR A 603 -21.66 -33.19 22.72
CA THR A 603 -21.07 -34.29 23.51
C THR A 603 -21.94 -34.58 24.74
N PRO A 604 -22.24 -35.84 25.08
CA PRO A 604 -22.98 -36.17 26.31
C PRO A 604 -22.19 -35.78 27.56
N GLY A 605 -22.86 -35.66 28.70
CA GLY A 605 -22.26 -35.35 30.00
C GLY A 605 -21.74 -36.59 30.73
N GLY A 606 -21.65 -36.52 32.06
CA GLY A 606 -21.16 -37.60 32.93
C GLY A 606 -22.15 -38.77 33.13
N SER A 607 -23.39 -38.60 32.68
CA SER A 607 -24.44 -39.62 32.63
C SER A 607 -25.22 -39.54 31.31
N SER A 608 -25.97 -40.59 30.97
CA SER A 608 -26.80 -40.63 29.74
C SER A 608 -27.94 -39.61 29.70
N ASN A 609 -28.28 -39.01 30.85
CA ASN A 609 -29.26 -37.93 31.03
C ASN A 609 -28.54 -36.63 31.48
N SER A 610 -27.44 -36.32 30.81
CA SER A 610 -26.73 -35.06 30.95
C SER A 610 -25.97 -34.76 29.66
N VAL A 611 -25.68 -33.49 29.43
CA VAL A 611 -25.05 -33.00 28.19
C VAL A 611 -23.94 -32.02 28.56
N ALA A 612 -22.79 -32.16 27.89
CA ALA A 612 -21.67 -31.26 28.10
C ALA A 612 -22.01 -29.82 27.66
N TYR A 613 -21.41 -28.84 28.31
CA TYR A 613 -21.69 -27.43 28.03
C TYR A 613 -20.44 -26.58 28.22
N VAL A 614 -20.51 -25.34 27.77
CA VAL A 614 -19.53 -24.29 28.07
C VAL A 614 -20.16 -23.30 29.03
N ASP A 615 -19.52 -23.06 30.17
CA ASP A 615 -20.02 -22.17 31.21
C ASP A 615 -19.88 -20.68 30.86
N SER A 616 -20.45 -19.81 31.69
CA SER A 616 -20.44 -18.35 31.51
C SER A 616 -19.06 -17.69 31.59
N LYS A 617 -18.03 -18.43 32.02
CA LYS A 617 -16.62 -18.04 32.01
C LYS A 617 -15.84 -18.72 30.88
N GLY A 618 -16.53 -19.46 30.00
CA GLY A 618 -15.93 -20.20 28.89
C GLY A 618 -15.18 -21.47 29.28
N GLY A 619 -15.42 -21.99 30.49
CA GLY A 619 -14.94 -23.30 30.93
C GLY A 619 -15.76 -24.42 30.30
N VAL A 620 -15.11 -25.42 29.70
CA VAL A 620 -15.78 -26.62 29.17
C VAL A 620 -16.11 -27.58 30.32
N ARG A 621 -17.35 -28.05 30.39
CA ARG A 621 -17.90 -28.85 31.49
C ARG A 621 -18.38 -30.20 30.98
N CYS A 622 -17.53 -31.22 31.17
CA CYS A 622 -17.78 -32.59 30.70
C CYS A 622 -18.68 -33.39 31.64
N ASP A 623 -18.89 -32.93 32.88
CA ASP A 623 -19.87 -33.46 33.83
C ASP A 623 -21.31 -33.17 33.37
N GLY A 624 -21.52 -31.99 32.79
CA GLY A 624 -22.74 -31.65 32.06
C GLY A 624 -23.90 -31.11 32.91
N TYR A 625 -24.98 -30.73 32.23
CA TYR A 625 -26.28 -30.37 32.83
C TYR A 625 -27.38 -31.32 32.29
N PRO A 626 -28.51 -31.51 33.01
CA PRO A 626 -29.64 -32.31 32.54
C PRO A 626 -30.17 -31.84 31.18
N GLU A 627 -30.51 -32.78 30.30
CA GLU A 627 -30.90 -32.54 28.91
C GLU A 627 -32.12 -31.64 28.72
N ASP A 628 -33.02 -31.63 29.70
CA ASP A 628 -34.25 -30.82 29.75
C ASP A 628 -34.01 -29.40 30.28
N SER A 629 -32.78 -29.07 30.68
CA SER A 629 -32.42 -27.79 31.28
C SER A 629 -32.57 -26.62 30.30
N ILE A 630 -33.50 -25.71 30.62
CA ILE A 630 -33.68 -24.43 29.93
C ILE A 630 -32.65 -23.36 30.32
N TYR A 631 -31.65 -23.70 31.16
CA TYR A 631 -30.62 -22.76 31.59
C TYR A 631 -29.51 -22.56 30.55
N ASN A 632 -29.14 -23.60 29.81
CA ASN A 632 -28.15 -23.50 28.74
C ASN A 632 -28.83 -23.06 27.43
N LEU A 633 -28.14 -22.25 26.63
CA LEU A 633 -28.66 -21.71 25.36
C LEU A 633 -28.07 -22.42 24.14
N VAL A 634 -28.73 -22.22 23.00
CA VAL A 634 -28.31 -22.77 21.70
C VAL A 634 -27.30 -21.83 21.04
N ARG A 635 -26.14 -22.38 20.65
CA ARG A 635 -25.12 -21.70 19.86
C ARG A 635 -24.76 -22.59 18.65
N PRO A 636 -25.49 -22.46 17.52
CA PRO A 636 -25.31 -23.34 16.39
C PRO A 636 -24.00 -23.06 15.64
N ALA A 637 -23.51 -24.09 14.96
CA ALA A 637 -22.46 -24.06 13.97
C ALA A 637 -22.95 -24.71 12.66
N LEU A 638 -22.33 -24.34 11.54
CA LEU A 638 -22.65 -24.86 10.21
C LEU A 638 -21.41 -24.79 9.30
N ASN A 639 -21.43 -25.52 8.18
CA ASN A 639 -20.47 -25.33 7.09
C ASN A 639 -21.17 -24.67 5.90
N VAL A 640 -20.56 -23.64 5.30
CA VAL A 640 -20.97 -23.07 4.01
C VAL A 640 -20.12 -23.75 2.93
N ASP A 641 -20.74 -24.26 1.85
CA ASP A 641 -20.01 -24.75 0.68
C ASP A 641 -19.52 -23.56 -0.17
N LEU A 642 -18.21 -23.38 -0.26
CA LEU A 642 -17.61 -22.28 -1.02
C LEU A 642 -17.78 -22.43 -2.53
N ASN A 643 -18.06 -23.63 -3.05
CA ASN A 643 -18.30 -23.80 -4.49
C ASN A 643 -19.61 -23.13 -4.95
N SER A 644 -20.53 -22.84 -4.03
CA SER A 644 -21.78 -22.10 -4.29
C SER A 644 -21.70 -20.62 -3.87
N VAL A 645 -20.52 -20.12 -3.48
CA VAL A 645 -20.25 -18.72 -3.17
C VAL A 645 -19.39 -18.16 -4.30
N LEU A 646 -19.85 -17.12 -4.99
CA LEU A 646 -19.10 -16.52 -6.09
C LEU A 646 -18.00 -15.58 -5.55
N PHE A 647 -18.34 -14.79 -4.54
CA PHE A 647 -17.45 -13.84 -3.90
C PHE A 647 -17.97 -13.38 -2.54
N THR A 648 -17.05 -12.92 -1.69
CA THR A 648 -17.36 -12.24 -0.43
C THR A 648 -17.12 -10.74 -0.57
N SER A 649 -17.89 -9.94 0.15
CA SER A 649 -17.65 -8.50 0.26
C SER A 649 -17.81 -8.02 1.70
N ALA A 650 -17.20 -6.88 2.02
CA ALA A 650 -17.33 -6.26 3.33
C ALA A 650 -18.81 -6.04 3.67
N ALA A 651 -19.22 -6.40 4.89
CA ALA A 651 -20.62 -6.45 5.29
C ALA A 651 -21.37 -5.13 5.11
N THR A 652 -20.66 -4.00 5.24
CA THR A 652 -21.15 -2.64 4.98
C THR A 652 -20.42 -2.07 3.76
N GLY A 653 -21.12 -1.67 2.70
CA GLY A 653 -20.52 -0.89 1.60
C GLY A 653 -19.36 -1.56 0.85
N GLY A 654 -19.19 -2.89 0.92
CA GLY A 654 -18.18 -3.62 0.13
C GLY A 654 -18.50 -3.75 -1.37
N LYS A 655 -19.63 -3.18 -1.81
CA LYS A 655 -20.14 -3.16 -3.19
C LYS A 655 -20.47 -1.72 -3.59
N PRO A 656 -19.48 -0.90 -3.99
CA PRO A 656 -19.73 0.46 -4.44
C PRO A 656 -20.77 0.50 -5.56
N GLY A 657 -21.65 1.49 -5.52
CA GLY A 657 -22.62 1.74 -6.60
C GLY A 657 -22.24 3.02 -7.35
N GLY A 658 -22.72 3.18 -8.58
CA GLY A 658 -22.46 4.41 -9.34
C GLY A 658 -22.76 4.36 -10.83
N GLY A 659 -23.12 3.21 -11.41
CA GLY A 659 -23.27 3.06 -12.86
C GLY A 659 -21.95 2.82 -13.60
N GLU A 660 -20.82 2.82 -12.89
CA GLU A 660 -19.46 2.73 -13.43
C GLU A 660 -18.59 1.77 -12.62
N LEU A 661 -17.46 1.35 -13.18
CA LEU A 661 -16.45 0.57 -12.47
C LEU A 661 -15.76 1.42 -11.39
N THR A 662 -15.93 1.04 -10.13
CA THR A 662 -15.28 1.70 -8.99
C THR A 662 -14.18 0.81 -8.42
N ARG A 663 -13.03 1.41 -8.10
CA ARG A 663 -11.89 0.69 -7.51
C ARG A 663 -12.28 0.05 -6.19
N ILE A 664 -11.92 -1.22 -5.99
CA ILE A 664 -12.17 -1.91 -4.73
C ILE A 664 -11.29 -1.29 -3.66
N GLU A 665 -11.93 -0.79 -2.60
CA GLU A 665 -11.25 -0.17 -1.46
C GLU A 665 -10.39 -1.18 -0.71
N LYS A 666 -9.33 -0.70 -0.05
CA LYS A 666 -8.63 -1.43 1.01
C LYS A 666 -8.98 -0.82 2.36
N ARG A 667 -9.39 -1.64 3.34
CA ARG A 667 -9.59 -1.20 4.74
C ARG A 667 -9.74 -2.40 5.68
N SER A 668 -9.42 -2.23 6.96
CA SER A 668 -9.61 -3.29 7.94
C SER A 668 -11.11 -3.42 8.26
N THR A 669 -11.68 -4.58 7.96
CA THR A 669 -13.05 -4.95 8.32
C THR A 669 -13.05 -6.42 8.76
N PRO A 670 -13.42 -6.73 10.01
CA PRO A 670 -13.56 -8.10 10.48
C PRO A 670 -14.92 -8.70 10.08
N GLU A 671 -15.71 -8.02 9.25
CA GLU A 671 -17.09 -8.39 8.92
C GLU A 671 -17.34 -8.45 7.40
N TRP A 672 -17.89 -9.59 6.99
CA TRP A 672 -18.12 -10.00 5.60
C TRP A 672 -19.56 -10.43 5.36
N LYS A 673 -19.98 -10.43 4.10
CA LYS A 673 -21.23 -11.03 3.62
C LYS A 673 -20.98 -11.81 2.32
N LEU A 674 -21.87 -12.74 2.01
CA LEU A 674 -21.74 -13.65 0.87
C LEU A 674 -22.57 -13.18 -0.34
N THR A 675 -22.02 -13.36 -1.54
CA THR A 675 -22.81 -13.40 -2.79
C THR A 675 -22.86 -14.83 -3.29
N LEU A 676 -24.05 -15.43 -3.30
CA LEU A 676 -24.27 -16.83 -3.65
C LEU A 676 -24.55 -16.99 -5.15
N LEU A 677 -24.14 -18.14 -5.70
CA LEU A 677 -24.60 -18.59 -7.00
C LEU A 677 -26.07 -19.00 -6.91
N ASP A 678 -26.92 -18.39 -7.72
CA ASP A 678 -28.32 -18.76 -7.93
C ASP A 678 -28.44 -19.41 -9.32
N GLU A 679 -28.46 -20.74 -9.34
CA GLU A 679 -28.50 -21.57 -10.56
C GLU A 679 -29.78 -21.35 -11.40
N ASN A 680 -30.76 -20.60 -10.90
CA ASN A 680 -31.96 -20.24 -11.66
C ASN A 680 -31.78 -18.98 -12.53
N ARG A 681 -30.57 -18.40 -12.54
CA ARG A 681 -30.23 -17.17 -13.29
C ARG A 681 -29.36 -17.47 -14.51
N ASP A 682 -30.02 -17.72 -15.64
CA ASP A 682 -29.38 -17.86 -16.94
C ASP A 682 -28.94 -16.49 -17.48
N PHE A 683 -27.69 -16.09 -17.23
CA PHE A 683 -27.12 -14.82 -17.74
C PHE A 683 -25.96 -15.09 -18.68
N THR A 684 -25.92 -14.39 -19.83
CA THR A 684 -24.82 -14.48 -20.79
C THR A 684 -24.46 -13.11 -21.38
N VAL A 685 -23.21 -12.98 -21.84
CA VAL A 685 -22.71 -11.85 -22.62
C VAL A 685 -22.25 -12.36 -23.99
N SER A 686 -22.50 -11.60 -25.05
CA SER A 686 -22.19 -12.02 -26.43
C SER A 686 -20.71 -11.86 -26.81
N GLN A 687 -20.04 -10.89 -26.22
CA GLN A 687 -18.62 -10.61 -26.38
C GLN A 687 -17.79 -11.66 -25.61
N THR A 688 -16.65 -12.06 -26.17
CA THR A 688 -15.64 -12.91 -25.50
C THR A 688 -14.31 -12.17 -25.26
N GLU A 689 -14.05 -11.14 -26.05
CA GLU A 689 -12.95 -10.20 -25.91
C GLU A 689 -13.44 -8.78 -26.27
N VAL A 690 -12.87 -7.77 -25.60
CA VAL A 690 -13.05 -6.34 -25.86
C VAL A 690 -11.71 -5.62 -25.66
N SER A 691 -11.48 -4.54 -26.40
CA SER A 691 -10.27 -3.72 -26.34
C SER A 691 -10.63 -2.24 -26.16
N ALA A 692 -9.81 -1.51 -25.41
CA ALA A 692 -9.97 -0.07 -25.19
C ALA A 692 -8.76 0.53 -24.47
N MET A 693 -8.49 1.81 -24.72
CA MET A 693 -7.56 2.60 -23.91
C MET A 693 -8.16 2.92 -22.52
N PRO A 694 -7.34 3.06 -21.46
CA PRO A 694 -7.77 3.67 -20.20
C PRO A 694 -8.49 5.02 -20.44
N GLY A 695 -9.58 5.26 -19.70
CA GLY A 695 -10.47 6.42 -19.89
C GLY A 695 -11.41 6.34 -21.11
N LYS A 696 -11.50 5.20 -21.81
CA LYS A 696 -12.46 4.97 -22.91
C LYS A 696 -13.59 4.02 -22.51
N THR A 697 -14.74 4.19 -23.17
CA THR A 697 -15.95 3.41 -22.90
C THR A 697 -15.93 2.06 -23.63
N VAL A 698 -16.23 0.99 -22.89
CA VAL A 698 -16.47 -0.36 -23.39
C VAL A 698 -17.96 -0.67 -23.23
N SER A 699 -18.52 -1.45 -24.16
CA SER A 699 -19.92 -1.90 -24.10
C SER A 699 -20.01 -3.43 -24.19
N LEU A 700 -20.86 -4.01 -23.35
CA LEU A 700 -21.17 -5.45 -23.30
C LEU A 700 -22.66 -5.65 -23.55
N THR A 701 -23.01 -6.59 -24.44
CA THR A 701 -24.39 -6.94 -24.77
C THR A 701 -24.76 -8.23 -24.06
N TYR A 702 -25.77 -8.15 -23.19
CA TYR A 702 -26.19 -9.23 -22.30
C TYR A 702 -27.58 -9.77 -22.65
N SER A 703 -27.84 -11.01 -22.23
CA SER A 703 -29.16 -11.62 -22.26
C SER A 703 -29.45 -12.45 -21.01
N GLY A 704 -30.72 -12.53 -20.65
CA GLY A 704 -31.22 -13.29 -19.48
C GLY A 704 -31.02 -12.63 -18.12
N ALA A 705 -30.78 -11.31 -18.06
CA ALA A 705 -30.72 -10.58 -16.80
C ALA A 705 -32.07 -10.63 -16.05
N SER A 706 -32.01 -10.81 -14.73
CA SER A 706 -33.18 -10.63 -13.87
C SER A 706 -33.57 -9.16 -13.79
N VAL A 707 -34.86 -8.85 -13.76
CA VAL A 707 -35.39 -7.46 -13.75
C VAL A 707 -36.14 -7.16 -12.45
N GLY A 708 -35.96 -5.96 -11.91
CA GLY A 708 -36.67 -5.49 -10.70
C GLY A 708 -35.84 -4.58 -9.81
N ASN A 709 -36.48 -4.04 -8.75
CA ASN A 709 -35.94 -2.95 -7.92
C ASN A 709 -34.61 -3.23 -7.19
N LYS A 710 -34.15 -4.49 -7.15
CA LYS A 710 -32.87 -4.92 -6.57
C LYS A 710 -31.96 -5.66 -7.55
N GLU A 711 -32.43 -5.86 -8.77
CA GLU A 711 -31.71 -6.62 -9.79
C GLU A 711 -30.82 -5.66 -10.60
N TYR A 712 -29.59 -6.06 -10.87
CA TYR A 712 -28.57 -5.29 -11.57
C TYR A 712 -27.76 -6.17 -12.51
N VAL A 713 -27.27 -5.58 -13.60
CA VAL A 713 -26.14 -6.10 -14.37
C VAL A 713 -24.88 -5.45 -13.81
N SER A 714 -23.96 -6.29 -13.34
CA SER A 714 -22.74 -5.88 -12.65
C SER A 714 -21.51 -6.54 -13.25
N VAL A 715 -20.36 -5.91 -13.05
CA VAL A 715 -19.06 -6.37 -13.54
C VAL A 715 -18.02 -6.27 -12.43
N ILE A 716 -17.22 -7.32 -12.29
CA ILE A 716 -15.94 -7.29 -11.55
C ILE A 716 -14.81 -7.31 -12.58
N LEU A 717 -13.93 -6.31 -12.54
CA LEU A 717 -12.68 -6.34 -13.29
C LEU A 717 -11.59 -6.97 -12.42
N ALA A 718 -11.00 -8.06 -12.90
CA ALA A 718 -9.93 -8.81 -12.22
C ALA A 718 -8.65 -8.85 -13.07
N ASP A 719 -7.51 -8.96 -12.39
CA ASP A 719 -6.21 -9.20 -13.04
C ASP A 719 -6.03 -10.66 -13.51
N THR A 720 -4.84 -10.97 -14.04
CA THR A 720 -4.47 -12.29 -14.54
C THR A 720 -4.40 -13.38 -13.47
N ASP A 721 -4.19 -13.00 -12.20
CA ASP A 721 -4.23 -13.91 -11.05
C ASP A 721 -5.68 -14.06 -10.53
N GLY A 722 -6.64 -13.41 -11.18
CA GLY A 722 -8.05 -13.42 -10.83
C GLY A 722 -8.36 -12.62 -9.56
N LYS A 723 -7.49 -11.70 -9.13
CA LYS A 723 -7.77 -10.81 -8.01
C LYS A 723 -8.65 -9.66 -8.49
N ALA A 724 -9.75 -9.42 -7.77
CA ALA A 724 -10.66 -8.34 -8.08
C ALA A 724 -10.01 -6.96 -7.82
N LEU A 725 -10.05 -6.10 -8.83
CA LEU A 725 -9.49 -4.74 -8.81
C LEU A 725 -10.59 -3.66 -8.76
N TYR A 726 -11.65 -3.83 -9.55
CA TYR A 726 -12.80 -2.91 -9.61
C TYR A 726 -14.11 -3.69 -9.58
N TYR A 727 -15.16 -3.06 -9.05
CA TYR A 727 -16.53 -3.56 -9.06
C TYR A 727 -17.46 -2.42 -9.49
N GLY A 728 -18.41 -2.72 -10.38
CA GLY A 728 -19.42 -1.77 -10.81
C GLY A 728 -20.80 -2.42 -10.88
N ARG A 729 -21.77 -1.81 -10.18
CA ARG A 729 -23.20 -1.98 -10.48
C ARG A 729 -23.55 -1.00 -11.59
N LEU A 730 -23.49 -1.49 -12.82
CA LEU A 730 -23.46 -0.66 -14.02
C LEU A 730 -24.88 -0.27 -14.47
N ALA A 731 -25.82 -1.21 -14.48
CA ALA A 731 -27.19 -0.94 -14.88
C ALA A 731 -28.22 -1.71 -14.05
N GLN A 732 -29.37 -1.09 -13.81
CA GLN A 732 -30.59 -1.77 -13.39
C GLN A 732 -31.39 -2.13 -14.65
N PRO A 733 -31.45 -3.41 -15.07
CA PRO A 733 -32.08 -3.79 -16.32
C PRO A 733 -33.60 -3.58 -16.26
N ALA A 734 -34.14 -2.91 -17.28
CA ALA A 734 -35.58 -2.78 -17.50
C ALA A 734 -36.16 -3.99 -18.25
N GLU A 735 -35.33 -4.64 -19.08
CA GLU A 735 -35.62 -5.82 -19.89
C GLU A 735 -34.52 -6.86 -19.68
N ALA A 736 -34.81 -8.15 -19.91
CA ALA A 736 -33.84 -9.22 -19.67
C ALA A 736 -32.62 -9.18 -20.61
N ASN A 737 -32.75 -8.51 -21.76
CA ASN A 737 -31.71 -8.38 -22.77
C ASN A 737 -31.40 -6.90 -23.02
N GLY A 738 -30.13 -6.56 -23.23
CA GLY A 738 -29.73 -5.19 -23.48
C GLY A 738 -28.23 -5.01 -23.61
N THR A 739 -27.78 -3.76 -23.57
CA THR A 739 -26.37 -3.40 -23.53
C THR A 739 -26.08 -2.64 -22.25
N VAL A 740 -24.89 -2.85 -21.70
CA VAL A 740 -24.35 -2.08 -20.58
C VAL A 740 -22.99 -1.53 -20.98
N SER A 741 -22.69 -0.30 -20.57
CA SER A 741 -21.44 0.38 -20.89
C SER A 741 -20.76 0.86 -19.63
N PHE A 742 -19.44 0.94 -19.66
CA PHE A 742 -18.62 1.46 -18.57
C PHE A 742 -17.32 2.04 -19.13
N THR A 743 -16.67 2.90 -18.36
CA THR A 743 -15.37 3.48 -18.70
C THR A 743 -14.24 2.61 -18.13
N VAL A 744 -13.25 2.25 -18.95
CA VAL A 744 -12.04 1.57 -18.47
C VAL A 744 -11.31 2.51 -17.51
N PRO A 745 -10.96 2.10 -16.28
CA PRO A 745 -10.35 2.98 -15.29
C PRO A 745 -9.06 3.63 -15.80
N GLU A 746 -8.89 4.94 -15.59
CA GLU A 746 -7.71 5.69 -16.05
C GLU A 746 -6.40 5.22 -15.38
N ASP A 747 -6.49 4.66 -14.17
CA ASP A 747 -5.35 4.12 -13.41
C ASP A 747 -5.04 2.64 -13.73
N LEU A 748 -5.76 2.02 -14.68
CA LEU A 748 -5.51 0.65 -15.13
C LEU A 748 -4.30 0.59 -16.07
N PRO A 749 -3.23 -0.16 -15.74
CA PRO A 749 -2.08 -0.33 -16.64
C PRO A 749 -2.45 -1.03 -17.95
N GLU A 750 -1.67 -0.80 -19.00
CA GLU A 750 -1.77 -1.56 -20.25
C GLU A 750 -1.56 -3.07 -19.98
N GLY A 751 -2.42 -3.92 -20.53
CA GLY A 751 -2.40 -5.35 -20.23
C GLY A 751 -3.70 -6.10 -20.53
N SER A 752 -3.74 -7.37 -20.13
CA SER A 752 -4.91 -8.24 -20.27
C SER A 752 -5.57 -8.48 -18.91
N TYR A 753 -6.89 -8.32 -18.86
CA TYR A 753 -7.70 -8.44 -17.66
C TYR A 753 -8.96 -9.27 -17.93
N THR A 754 -9.66 -9.70 -16.88
CA THR A 754 -10.94 -10.41 -17.00
C THR A 754 -12.09 -9.55 -16.47
N LEU A 755 -13.06 -9.26 -17.33
CA LEU A 755 -14.36 -8.71 -16.94
C LEU A 755 -15.29 -9.87 -16.61
N LYS A 756 -15.65 -10.02 -15.33
CA LYS A 756 -16.63 -11.00 -14.85
C LYS A 756 -17.99 -10.31 -14.80
N ALA A 757 -18.80 -10.49 -15.83
CA ALA A 757 -20.14 -9.91 -15.92
C ALA A 757 -21.20 -10.87 -15.35
N PHE A 758 -22.20 -10.35 -14.64
CA PHE A 758 -23.25 -11.17 -14.01
C PHE A 758 -24.53 -10.38 -13.73
N SER A 759 -25.66 -11.10 -13.58
CA SER A 759 -26.91 -10.54 -13.07
C SER A 759 -27.02 -10.80 -11.57
N GLU A 760 -26.93 -9.75 -10.75
CA GLU A 760 -27.04 -9.83 -9.28
C GLU A 760 -28.33 -9.24 -8.72
N GLN A 761 -28.77 -9.80 -7.60
CA GLN A 761 -29.68 -9.19 -6.65
C GLN A 761 -28.90 -8.57 -5.48
N TYR A 762 -28.99 -7.25 -5.34
CA TYR A 762 -28.39 -6.51 -4.24
C TYR A 762 -29.38 -6.36 -3.07
N ASN A 763 -29.13 -7.06 -1.97
CA ASN A 763 -30.00 -7.06 -0.79
C ASN A 763 -29.62 -6.03 0.29
N GLY A 764 -28.47 -5.38 0.15
CA GLY A 764 -27.97 -4.36 1.06
C GLY A 764 -26.94 -4.87 2.06
N ASP A 765 -26.55 -4.02 3.01
CA ASP A 765 -25.55 -4.36 4.02
C ASP A 765 -26.03 -5.51 4.92
N TYR A 766 -25.07 -6.30 5.42
CA TYR A 766 -25.26 -7.47 6.30
C TYR A 766 -26.15 -8.60 5.72
N LYS A 767 -26.55 -8.54 4.46
CA LYS A 767 -27.49 -9.48 3.84
C LYS A 767 -26.87 -10.21 2.65
N THR A 768 -27.20 -11.49 2.57
CA THR A 768 -26.86 -12.39 1.47
C THR A 768 -27.36 -11.84 0.14
N ASP A 769 -26.46 -11.68 -0.82
CA ASP A 769 -26.78 -11.33 -2.20
C ASP A 769 -26.82 -12.61 -3.06
N TYR A 770 -27.50 -12.56 -4.21
CA TYR A 770 -27.59 -13.67 -5.17
C TYR A 770 -27.13 -13.23 -6.54
N ALA A 771 -26.47 -14.09 -7.31
CA ALA A 771 -26.04 -13.76 -8.66
C ALA A 771 -26.01 -14.98 -9.59
N SER A 772 -26.10 -14.74 -10.89
CA SER A 772 -25.78 -15.73 -11.93
C SER A 772 -24.32 -16.17 -11.84
N ALA A 773 -23.99 -17.25 -12.57
CA ALA A 773 -22.59 -17.51 -12.91
C ALA A 773 -21.97 -16.30 -13.66
N PHE A 774 -20.65 -16.19 -13.60
CA PHE A 774 -19.90 -15.16 -14.32
C PHE A 774 -19.84 -15.47 -15.83
N ALA A 775 -20.22 -14.50 -16.65
CA ALA A 775 -19.83 -14.42 -18.05
C ALA A 775 -18.48 -13.69 -18.13
N ASP A 776 -17.40 -14.45 -18.28
CA ASP A 776 -16.03 -13.93 -18.38
C ASP A 776 -15.75 -13.39 -19.79
N VAL A 777 -15.30 -12.14 -19.87
CA VAL A 777 -14.89 -11.45 -21.12
C VAL A 777 -13.46 -10.93 -20.94
N THR A 778 -12.59 -11.15 -21.92
CA THR A 778 -11.20 -10.63 -21.88
C THR A 778 -11.19 -9.13 -22.19
N LEU A 779 -10.58 -8.30 -21.34
CA LEU A 779 -10.31 -6.89 -21.62
C LEU A 779 -8.83 -6.68 -21.95
N LYS A 780 -8.55 -6.15 -23.14
CA LYS A 780 -7.21 -5.66 -23.52
C LYS A 780 -7.15 -4.15 -23.31
N ALA A 781 -6.61 -3.74 -22.16
CA ALA A 781 -6.38 -2.34 -21.84
C ALA A 781 -5.15 -1.82 -22.60
N GLY A 782 -5.30 -0.72 -23.33
CA GLY A 782 -4.22 -0.08 -24.11
C GLY A 782 -4.09 -0.57 -25.56
N ALA A 783 -4.90 -1.55 -25.98
CA ALA A 783 -4.99 -1.95 -27.38
C ALA A 783 -6.17 -1.25 -28.04
N ASP A 784 -5.91 -0.48 -29.09
CA ASP A 784 -6.86 -0.20 -30.19
C ASP A 784 -6.09 0.53 -31.32
N GLY A 785 -6.17 -0.03 -32.54
CA GLY A 785 -5.64 0.55 -33.78
C GLY A 785 -4.11 0.50 -33.97
N GLU A 786 -3.68 0.22 -35.20
CA GLU A 786 -2.27 0.27 -35.62
C GLU A 786 -1.74 1.72 -35.67
N ARG A 787 -1.38 2.28 -34.51
CA ARG A 787 -0.76 3.61 -34.44
C ARG A 787 0.58 3.61 -35.16
N ILE A 788 0.70 4.43 -36.21
CA ILE A 788 2.01 4.80 -36.78
C ILE A 788 2.83 5.52 -35.70
N THR A 789 3.99 4.96 -35.36
CA THR A 789 4.94 5.50 -34.38
C THR A 789 6.08 6.28 -35.02
N GLY A 790 6.35 6.03 -36.30
CA GLY A 790 7.34 6.77 -37.08
C GLY A 790 7.12 6.63 -38.59
N VAL A 791 7.49 7.68 -39.32
CA VAL A 791 7.65 7.68 -40.77
C VAL A 791 9.04 8.27 -41.04
N ALA A 792 9.85 7.61 -41.86
CA ALA A 792 11.23 8.01 -42.14
C ALA A 792 11.64 7.61 -43.55
N ILE A 793 12.64 8.30 -44.12
CA ILE A 793 13.35 7.84 -45.31
C ILE A 793 14.62 7.11 -44.85
N ASP A 794 14.88 5.92 -45.38
CA ASP A 794 16.06 5.11 -45.03
C ASP A 794 17.34 5.57 -45.77
N GLU A 795 18.48 4.94 -45.46
CA GLU A 795 19.78 5.28 -46.07
C GLU A 795 19.85 5.00 -47.58
N ASN A 796 18.91 4.21 -48.14
CA ASN A 796 18.78 3.90 -49.56
C ASN A 796 17.77 4.83 -50.28
N GLY A 797 17.12 5.73 -49.53
CA GLY A 797 16.11 6.64 -50.03
C GLY A 797 14.71 6.05 -50.13
N HIS A 798 14.41 4.96 -49.40
CA HIS A 798 13.09 4.32 -49.32
C HIS A 798 12.23 4.92 -48.21
N LEU A 799 10.92 5.07 -48.45
CA LEU A 799 9.97 5.55 -47.44
C LEU A 799 9.48 4.41 -46.54
N ILE A 800 9.72 4.51 -45.25
CA ILE A 800 9.46 3.48 -44.24
C ILE A 800 8.42 3.97 -43.23
N ILE A 801 7.39 3.16 -42.97
CA ILE A 801 6.40 3.36 -41.89
C ILE A 801 6.64 2.33 -40.78
N SER A 802 6.67 2.80 -39.52
CA SER A 802 6.78 1.98 -38.32
C SER A 802 5.50 2.05 -37.49
N PHE A 803 5.05 0.92 -36.96
CA PHE A 803 3.81 0.77 -36.19
C PHE A 803 4.07 0.49 -34.71
N ALA A 804 3.10 0.81 -33.84
CA ALA A 804 3.20 0.62 -32.38
C ALA A 804 3.33 -0.85 -31.95
N ASN A 805 2.92 -1.79 -32.80
CA ASN A 805 3.09 -3.23 -32.59
C ASN A 805 4.52 -3.74 -32.93
N GLY A 806 5.42 -2.86 -33.38
CA GLY A 806 6.78 -3.19 -33.81
C GLY A 806 6.91 -3.62 -35.28
N GLY A 807 5.81 -3.63 -36.03
CA GLY A 807 5.81 -3.85 -37.48
C GLY A 807 6.44 -2.69 -38.25
N VAL A 808 6.96 -2.98 -39.44
CA VAL A 808 7.56 -2.01 -40.36
C VAL A 808 7.11 -2.32 -41.79
N SER A 809 6.75 -1.29 -42.55
CA SER A 809 6.41 -1.39 -43.98
C SER A 809 7.32 -0.48 -44.80
N ASP A 810 7.86 -1.00 -45.91
CA ASP A 810 8.64 -0.27 -46.91
C ASP A 810 7.75 0.04 -48.12
N LEU A 811 7.62 1.32 -48.44
CA LEU A 811 6.79 1.85 -49.52
C LEU A 811 7.61 2.25 -50.77
N GLY A 812 8.91 1.94 -50.79
CA GLY A 812 9.78 2.10 -51.96
C GLY A 812 10.54 3.42 -52.03
N LYS A 813 11.44 3.53 -53.03
CA LYS A 813 12.37 4.65 -53.21
C LYS A 813 11.67 5.95 -53.60
N VAL A 814 11.94 7.02 -52.85
CA VAL A 814 11.34 8.37 -53.02
C VAL A 814 12.37 9.46 -53.33
N THR A 815 13.63 9.12 -53.64
CA THR A 815 14.73 10.07 -53.93
C THR A 815 15.16 10.04 -55.40
N GLY A 816 15.28 11.21 -56.03
CA GLY A 816 15.65 11.38 -57.45
C GLY A 816 17.16 11.33 -57.74
N GLU A 817 17.52 11.15 -59.01
CA GLU A 817 18.91 11.16 -59.51
C GLU A 817 19.28 12.50 -60.20
N ASN A 818 20.57 12.84 -60.26
CA ASN A 818 21.05 14.11 -60.82
C ASN A 818 21.05 14.12 -62.37
N GLY A 819 20.57 15.21 -62.98
CA GLY A 819 20.46 15.36 -64.43
C GLY A 819 21.74 15.77 -65.20
N THR A 820 21.69 15.70 -66.53
CA THR A 820 22.80 16.06 -67.46
C THR A 820 22.34 16.94 -68.64
N ASN A 821 23.18 17.90 -69.05
CA ASN A 821 22.81 19.04 -69.92
C ASN A 821 22.51 18.70 -71.41
N GLY A 822 21.55 19.43 -72.02
CA GLY A 822 21.22 19.48 -73.46
C GLY A 822 21.43 20.88 -74.09
N ASN A 823 21.24 21.02 -75.42
CA ASN A 823 21.64 22.21 -76.21
C ASN A 823 20.46 23.09 -76.73
N ASP A 824 20.76 24.36 -77.02
CA ASP A 824 19.87 25.47 -77.39
C ASP A 824 18.98 25.29 -78.65
N GLY A 825 17.85 26.03 -78.70
CA GLY A 825 16.80 25.97 -79.73
C GLY A 825 16.62 27.23 -80.60
N ALA A 826 15.42 27.40 -81.18
CA ALA A 826 15.02 28.54 -82.03
C ALA A 826 13.52 28.90 -81.83
N ASP A 827 13.18 30.17 -81.98
CA ASP A 827 11.87 30.75 -81.57
C ASP A 827 10.70 30.46 -82.54
N GLY A 828 9.45 30.52 -82.03
CA GLY A 828 8.20 30.09 -82.70
C GLY A 828 7.14 31.18 -82.99
N GLU A 829 5.88 30.76 -83.26
CA GLU A 829 4.73 31.62 -83.62
C GLU A 829 3.54 31.55 -82.62
N ASP A 830 2.64 32.54 -82.71
CA ASP A 830 1.57 32.86 -81.73
C ASP A 830 0.34 31.92 -81.75
N GLY A 831 -0.40 31.86 -80.62
CA GLY A 831 -1.52 30.95 -80.37
C GLY A 831 -2.95 31.46 -80.70
N ILE A 832 -3.95 30.57 -80.65
CA ILE A 832 -5.35 30.80 -81.07
C ILE A 832 -6.34 30.64 -79.89
N THR A 833 -7.36 31.51 -79.81
CA THR A 833 -8.47 31.44 -78.83
C THR A 833 -9.60 30.47 -79.26
N PRO A 834 -10.09 29.56 -78.38
CA PRO A 834 -11.21 28.66 -78.69
C PRO A 834 -12.59 29.33 -78.81
N GLN A 835 -13.54 28.68 -79.49
CA GLN A 835 -14.94 29.10 -79.67
C GLN A 835 -15.94 28.06 -79.12
N LEU A 836 -17.16 28.50 -78.74
CA LEU A 836 -18.23 27.68 -78.14
C LEU A 836 -19.59 27.86 -78.87
N LYS A 837 -20.41 26.80 -78.91
CA LYS A 837 -21.81 26.82 -79.39
C LYS A 837 -22.68 25.74 -78.72
N ILE A 838 -23.99 25.83 -78.90
CA ILE A 838 -24.95 24.73 -78.63
C ILE A 838 -25.42 24.17 -79.98
N GLY A 839 -25.49 22.85 -80.12
CA GLY A 839 -25.96 22.16 -81.33
C GLY A 839 -27.48 21.99 -81.39
N ASP A 840 -28.00 21.66 -82.57
CA ASP A 840 -29.43 21.36 -82.81
C ASP A 840 -29.93 20.14 -82.01
N ASP A 841 -29.01 19.32 -81.48
CA ASP A 841 -29.21 18.19 -80.59
C ASP A 841 -29.37 18.59 -79.10
N ASN A 842 -29.29 19.90 -78.80
CA ASN A 842 -29.32 20.50 -77.47
C ASN A 842 -28.09 20.15 -76.60
N TYR A 843 -26.93 19.89 -77.21
CA TYR A 843 -25.64 19.67 -76.52
C TYR A 843 -24.63 20.80 -76.78
N TRP A 844 -23.69 21.00 -75.85
CA TRP A 844 -22.59 21.96 -75.99
C TRP A 844 -21.44 21.44 -76.86
N TYR A 845 -20.83 22.34 -77.65
CA TYR A 845 -19.69 22.07 -78.53
C TYR A 845 -18.59 23.14 -78.38
N VAL A 846 -17.33 22.75 -78.57
CA VAL A 846 -16.14 23.63 -78.56
C VAL A 846 -15.34 23.50 -79.86
N SER A 847 -14.61 24.54 -80.26
CA SER A 847 -13.69 24.58 -81.41
C SER A 847 -12.37 25.23 -81.02
N TYR A 848 -11.25 24.59 -81.33
CA TYR A 848 -9.89 25.11 -81.03
C TYR A 848 -9.21 25.76 -82.24
N ASP A 849 -9.83 25.68 -83.42
CA ASP A 849 -9.30 26.11 -84.72
C ASP A 849 -10.19 27.19 -85.38
N ASN A 850 -10.65 28.12 -84.54
CA ASN A 850 -11.40 29.32 -84.91
C ASN A 850 -12.73 29.02 -85.66
N GLY A 851 -13.40 27.93 -85.27
CA GLY A 851 -14.71 27.53 -85.77
C GLY A 851 -14.68 26.49 -86.91
N THR A 852 -13.51 25.95 -87.27
CA THR A 852 -13.34 25.04 -88.42
C THR A 852 -13.79 23.61 -88.10
N ASN A 853 -13.35 23.06 -86.97
CA ASN A 853 -13.79 21.79 -86.41
C ASN A 853 -14.47 22.03 -85.05
N TRP A 854 -15.48 21.22 -84.73
CA TRP A 854 -16.27 21.34 -83.51
C TRP A 854 -16.39 19.98 -82.83
N GLU A 855 -16.01 19.91 -81.56
CA GLU A 855 -16.09 18.72 -80.71
C GLU A 855 -17.26 18.84 -79.74
N CYS A 856 -18.05 17.78 -79.59
CA CYS A 856 -19.19 17.75 -78.67
C CYS A 856 -18.73 17.43 -77.25
N LEU A 857 -19.14 18.23 -76.27
CA LEU A 857 -18.81 18.03 -74.86
C LEU A 857 -19.75 17.02 -74.17
N ASN A 858 -20.74 16.47 -74.87
CA ASN A 858 -21.78 15.57 -74.32
C ASN A 858 -22.60 16.14 -73.13
N ILE A 859 -22.55 17.45 -72.87
CA ILE A 859 -23.36 18.15 -71.86
C ILE A 859 -24.63 18.70 -72.51
N LYS A 860 -25.83 18.26 -72.07
CA LYS A 860 -27.11 18.84 -72.49
C LYS A 860 -27.32 20.25 -71.95
N ALA A 861 -27.92 21.16 -72.72
CA ALA A 861 -28.16 22.54 -72.32
C ALA A 861 -29.45 22.78 -71.50
N THR A 862 -30.23 21.74 -71.18
CA THR A 862 -31.45 21.79 -70.35
C THR A 862 -31.57 20.57 -69.42
N GLY A 863 -31.96 20.77 -68.16
CA GLY A 863 -32.05 19.70 -67.13
C GLY A 863 -33.45 19.08 -66.94
N GLU A 864 -33.51 18.03 -66.12
CA GLU A 864 -34.73 17.32 -65.66
C GLU A 864 -35.06 17.70 -64.20
N ASN A 865 -36.32 17.50 -63.76
CA ASN A 865 -36.83 18.01 -62.47
C ASN A 865 -36.59 17.04 -61.28
N GLY A 866 -36.43 17.58 -60.07
CA GLY A 866 -36.23 16.81 -58.81
C GLY A 866 -37.48 16.63 -57.93
N HIS A 867 -37.29 15.97 -56.77
CA HIS A 867 -38.31 15.67 -55.74
C HIS A 867 -37.84 16.09 -54.32
N ASP A 868 -38.78 16.51 -53.46
CA ASP A 868 -38.60 16.77 -52.01
C ASP A 868 -39.38 15.70 -51.19
N GLY A 869 -39.11 15.35 -49.92
CA GLY A 869 -38.19 15.92 -48.92
C GLY A 869 -37.97 15.02 -47.68
N THR A 870 -37.67 15.62 -46.52
CA THR A 870 -36.96 15.03 -45.35
C THR A 870 -37.89 14.49 -44.22
N ASN A 871 -37.47 13.88 -43.08
CA ASN A 871 -36.15 13.79 -42.42
C ASN A 871 -36.05 12.59 -41.40
N GLY A 872 -34.84 12.23 -40.93
CA GLY A 872 -34.57 11.35 -39.78
C GLY A 872 -33.14 11.56 -39.23
N HIS A 873 -32.90 11.40 -37.92
CA HIS A 873 -31.57 11.60 -37.31
C HIS A 873 -30.89 10.26 -36.97
N ASP A 874 -29.66 10.09 -37.44
CA ASP A 874 -28.77 9.00 -37.03
C ASP A 874 -28.03 9.33 -35.71
N GLY A 875 -27.46 8.30 -35.08
CA GLY A 875 -26.62 8.44 -33.89
C GLY A 875 -25.21 8.94 -34.22
N ASN A 876 -24.44 9.33 -33.21
CA ASN A 876 -23.04 9.72 -33.41
C ASN A 876 -22.19 8.51 -33.82
N ASP A 877 -21.37 8.68 -34.85
CA ASP A 877 -20.35 7.73 -35.26
C ASP A 877 -19.25 7.55 -34.19
N GLY A 878 -18.52 6.44 -34.27
CA GLY A 878 -17.22 6.31 -33.57
C GLY A 878 -16.19 7.25 -34.19
N GLN A 879 -15.17 7.67 -33.43
CA GLN A 879 -14.11 8.53 -34.00
C GLN A 879 -13.17 7.73 -34.91
N ASP A 880 -12.92 8.29 -36.10
CA ASP A 880 -11.94 7.79 -37.05
C ASP A 880 -10.54 7.65 -36.47
N GLY A 881 -9.77 6.70 -37.00
CA GLY A 881 -8.33 6.62 -36.77
C GLY A 881 -7.57 7.81 -37.38
N VAL A 882 -6.34 8.04 -36.90
CA VAL A 882 -5.47 9.09 -37.45
C VAL A 882 -4.85 8.62 -38.77
N GLY A 883 -5.44 9.02 -39.90
CA GLY A 883 -4.94 8.78 -41.26
C GLY A 883 -4.01 9.89 -41.77
N ILE A 884 -3.67 9.83 -43.06
CA ILE A 884 -2.96 10.90 -43.77
C ILE A 884 -3.97 11.93 -44.28
N LYS A 885 -3.71 13.22 -44.05
CA LYS A 885 -4.53 14.36 -44.45
C LYS A 885 -4.03 15.04 -45.72
N ASP A 886 -2.71 15.15 -45.86
CA ASP A 886 -2.05 15.89 -46.93
C ASP A 886 -0.61 15.38 -47.13
N VAL A 887 -0.11 15.44 -48.36
CA VAL A 887 1.28 15.14 -48.73
C VAL A 887 1.73 16.18 -49.75
N LYS A 888 2.75 16.96 -49.41
CA LYS A 888 3.26 18.07 -50.23
C LYS A 888 4.78 18.07 -50.25
N ILE A 889 5.37 18.64 -51.30
CA ILE A 889 6.80 18.99 -51.31
C ILE A 889 6.90 20.48 -50.95
N ASP A 890 7.75 20.84 -49.99
CA ASP A 890 7.99 22.24 -49.63
C ASP A 890 8.92 22.98 -50.60
N GLU A 891 9.05 24.30 -50.44
CA GLU A 891 9.87 25.15 -51.32
C GLU A 891 11.38 24.80 -51.28
N ASP A 892 11.85 24.11 -50.23
CA ASP A 892 13.23 23.64 -50.07
C ASP A 892 13.47 22.25 -50.71
N GLY A 893 12.41 21.58 -51.16
CA GLY A 893 12.41 20.26 -51.78
C GLY A 893 12.25 19.08 -50.80
N ASN A 894 11.76 19.32 -49.59
CA ASN A 894 11.48 18.28 -48.61
C ASN A 894 10.07 17.71 -48.76
N LEU A 895 9.92 16.41 -48.54
CA LEU A 895 8.62 15.76 -48.47
C LEU A 895 7.97 16.01 -47.11
N ILE A 896 6.79 16.63 -47.09
CA ILE A 896 6.00 16.90 -45.88
C ILE A 896 4.73 16.02 -45.90
N VAL A 897 4.50 15.27 -44.83
CA VAL A 897 3.28 14.48 -44.63
C VAL A 897 2.50 15.04 -43.44
N THR A 898 1.24 15.39 -43.65
CA THR A 898 0.32 15.87 -42.61
C THR A 898 -0.67 14.77 -42.27
N LEU A 899 -0.90 14.49 -40.99
CA LEU A 899 -1.91 13.54 -40.52
C LEU A 899 -3.27 14.21 -40.26
N THR A 900 -4.35 13.43 -40.16
CA THR A 900 -5.72 13.95 -39.89
C THR A 900 -5.89 14.60 -38.52
N ASN A 901 -4.92 14.43 -37.63
CA ASN A 901 -4.82 15.17 -36.35
C ASN A 901 -3.91 16.42 -36.42
N ASP A 902 -3.68 16.96 -37.62
CA ASP A 902 -2.88 18.15 -37.92
C ASP A 902 -1.37 18.07 -37.55
N ARG A 903 -0.86 16.87 -37.28
CA ARG A 903 0.58 16.65 -37.07
C ARG A 903 1.30 16.53 -38.42
N GLU A 904 2.23 17.46 -38.67
CA GLU A 904 3.17 17.40 -39.82
C GLU A 904 4.45 16.63 -39.48
N PHE A 905 4.99 15.92 -40.48
CA PHE A 905 6.32 15.33 -40.50
C PHE A 905 7.06 15.85 -41.74
N ASN A 906 8.19 16.54 -41.55
CA ASN A 906 9.16 16.78 -42.60
C ASN A 906 10.08 15.56 -42.68
N LEU A 907 10.05 14.85 -43.82
CA LEU A 907 10.77 13.59 -44.06
C LEU A 907 12.13 13.80 -44.73
N GLY A 908 12.53 15.07 -44.96
CA GLY A 908 13.79 15.44 -45.57
C GLY A 908 13.70 15.63 -47.10
N LYS A 909 14.82 16.11 -47.65
CA LYS A 909 14.94 16.53 -49.04
C LYS A 909 14.95 15.34 -50.00
N ILE A 910 14.06 15.36 -51.00
CA ILE A 910 13.92 14.31 -52.01
C ILE A 910 14.42 14.72 -53.41
N THR A 911 14.82 15.98 -53.58
CA THR A 911 15.34 16.54 -54.84
C THR A 911 16.87 16.46 -54.95
N GLY A 912 17.36 16.13 -56.16
CA GLY A 912 18.79 16.06 -56.50
C GLY A 912 19.47 17.43 -56.68
N GLU A 913 20.79 17.43 -56.91
CA GLU A 913 21.57 18.66 -57.14
C GLU A 913 21.66 19.01 -58.64
N ASN A 914 21.48 20.30 -58.96
CA ASN A 914 21.52 20.81 -60.34
C ASN A 914 22.94 20.76 -60.96
N GLY A 915 23.02 20.39 -62.23
CA GLY A 915 24.23 20.51 -63.04
C GLY A 915 24.64 21.96 -63.32
N ALA A 916 25.92 22.19 -63.62
CA ALA A 916 26.44 23.54 -63.86
C ALA A 916 26.07 24.10 -65.25
N ASN A 917 25.69 25.38 -65.28
CA ASN A 917 25.15 26.06 -66.47
C ASN A 917 26.19 26.25 -67.61
N GLY A 918 25.68 26.20 -68.86
CA GLY A 918 26.35 26.78 -70.03
C GLY A 918 26.28 28.31 -70.05
N SER A 919 26.92 28.96 -71.03
CA SER A 919 27.02 30.42 -71.12
C SER A 919 26.12 31.03 -72.21
N ASP A 920 25.34 32.03 -71.83
CA ASP A 920 24.19 32.61 -72.54
C ASP A 920 24.43 33.20 -73.96
N GLY A 921 23.37 33.14 -74.78
CA GLY A 921 23.17 33.95 -75.99
C GLY A 921 22.19 35.12 -75.75
N THR A 922 22.00 36.03 -76.73
CA THR A 922 21.22 37.27 -76.56
C THR A 922 19.83 37.25 -77.23
N ASP A 923 18.82 37.69 -76.48
CA ASP A 923 17.36 37.62 -76.76
C ASP A 923 16.83 38.29 -78.05
N GLY A 924 15.71 37.75 -78.55
CA GLY A 924 14.74 38.39 -79.45
C GLY A 924 13.49 38.90 -78.70
N GLN A 925 12.48 39.48 -79.40
CA GLN A 925 11.26 40.04 -78.78
C GLN A 925 9.98 39.24 -79.11
N ASN A 926 9.10 39.13 -78.10
CA ASN A 926 7.96 38.23 -77.99
C ASN A 926 6.76 38.50 -78.93
N GLY A 927 5.96 37.45 -79.15
CA GLY A 927 4.55 37.49 -79.54
C GLY A 927 3.58 37.75 -78.37
N ALA A 928 2.26 37.65 -78.62
CA ALA A 928 1.23 38.03 -77.63
C ALA A 928 0.24 36.90 -77.27
N ASP A 929 -0.18 36.86 -76.00
CA ASP A 929 -1.02 35.80 -75.43
C ASP A 929 -2.47 35.80 -75.93
N GLY A 930 -3.04 34.60 -76.10
CA GLY A 930 -4.47 34.39 -76.43
C GLY A 930 -5.41 34.58 -75.23
N LYS A 931 -6.69 34.89 -75.51
CA LYS A 931 -7.73 35.14 -74.49
C LYS A 931 -8.68 33.97 -74.26
N THR A 932 -9.38 33.97 -73.11
CA THR A 932 -10.31 32.90 -72.70
C THR A 932 -11.79 33.31 -72.86
N PRO A 933 -12.67 32.48 -73.45
CA PRO A 933 -14.10 32.78 -73.57
C PRO A 933 -14.87 32.83 -72.23
N SER A 934 -15.97 33.57 -72.19
CA SER A 934 -16.88 33.69 -71.02
C SER A 934 -18.34 33.40 -71.38
N LEU A 935 -19.11 32.82 -70.46
CA LEU A 935 -20.53 32.45 -70.64
C LEU A 935 -21.44 33.12 -69.59
N ARG A 936 -22.71 33.36 -69.96
CA ARG A 936 -23.78 33.81 -69.03
C ARG A 936 -25.16 33.34 -69.49
N ILE A 937 -26.18 33.50 -68.65
CA ILE A 937 -27.59 33.48 -69.06
C ILE A 937 -28.08 34.93 -69.21
N ASN A 938 -28.68 35.24 -70.34
CA ASN A 938 -29.31 36.52 -70.61
C ASN A 938 -30.61 36.65 -69.79
N THR A 939 -30.65 37.60 -68.86
CA THR A 939 -31.78 37.75 -67.93
C THR A 939 -33.08 38.25 -68.58
N GLU A 940 -33.04 38.75 -69.82
CA GLU A 940 -34.22 39.25 -70.54
C GLU A 940 -34.82 38.18 -71.47
N THR A 941 -33.99 37.41 -72.19
CA THR A 941 -34.46 36.35 -73.10
C THR A 941 -34.52 34.96 -72.45
N LEU A 942 -33.82 34.78 -71.32
CA LEU A 942 -33.51 33.51 -70.66
C LEU A 942 -32.62 32.55 -71.49
N GLU A 943 -31.95 33.06 -72.52
CA GLU A 943 -31.05 32.27 -73.38
C GLU A 943 -29.59 32.32 -72.89
N TRP A 944 -28.78 31.32 -73.24
CA TRP A 944 -27.33 31.37 -73.00
C TRP A 944 -26.63 32.36 -73.96
N ASP A 945 -25.76 33.24 -73.44
CA ASP A 945 -24.88 34.13 -74.22
C ASP A 945 -23.39 33.75 -74.01
N VAL A 946 -22.55 33.98 -75.03
CA VAL A 946 -21.08 33.85 -74.99
C VAL A 946 -20.35 35.15 -75.35
N SER A 947 -19.16 35.36 -74.77
CA SER A 947 -18.21 36.46 -75.05
C SER A 947 -16.80 35.91 -75.31
N TYR A 948 -16.05 36.58 -76.19
CA TYR A 948 -14.66 36.25 -76.56
C TYR A 948 -13.67 37.40 -76.29
N ASP A 949 -14.14 38.46 -75.63
CA ASP A 949 -13.45 39.74 -75.44
C ASP A 949 -13.56 40.23 -73.99
N ASP A 950 -13.41 39.29 -73.04
CA ASP A 950 -13.51 39.49 -71.58
C ASP A 950 -14.83 40.15 -71.13
N GLY A 951 -15.93 39.80 -71.79
CA GLY A 951 -17.27 40.28 -71.46
C GLY A 951 -17.67 41.63 -72.08
N ALA A 952 -16.87 42.19 -73.01
CA ALA A 952 -17.18 43.46 -73.65
C ALA A 952 -18.32 43.35 -74.69
N THR A 953 -18.42 42.23 -75.42
CA THR A 953 -19.54 41.89 -76.29
C THR A 953 -20.07 40.48 -76.00
N TRP A 954 -21.38 40.30 -76.16
CA TRP A 954 -22.10 39.06 -75.84
C TRP A 954 -23.01 38.66 -77.00
N THR A 955 -22.99 37.38 -77.36
CA THR A 955 -23.77 36.79 -78.47
C THR A 955 -24.65 35.66 -77.94
N SER A 956 -25.98 35.74 -78.16
CA SER A 956 -26.90 34.66 -77.78
C SER A 956 -26.66 33.40 -78.61
N LEU A 957 -26.76 32.25 -77.94
CA LEU A 957 -26.70 30.90 -78.48
C LEU A 957 -28.11 30.32 -78.76
N GLY A 958 -29.17 31.09 -78.52
CA GLY A 958 -30.54 30.81 -78.99
C GLY A 958 -31.33 29.73 -78.24
N ILE A 959 -30.78 29.15 -77.16
CA ILE A 959 -31.45 28.12 -76.35
C ILE A 959 -31.74 28.65 -74.95
N LYS A 960 -33.00 28.51 -74.50
CA LYS A 960 -33.49 28.95 -73.19
C LYS A 960 -33.11 27.99 -72.07
N ALA A 961 -32.71 28.54 -70.93
CA ALA A 961 -32.20 27.80 -69.77
C ALA A 961 -33.30 27.30 -68.79
N THR A 962 -34.59 27.24 -69.19
CA THR A 962 -35.71 26.84 -68.30
C THR A 962 -36.81 26.03 -69.01
N GLY A 963 -37.56 25.21 -68.25
CA GLY A 963 -38.73 24.44 -68.70
C GLY A 963 -40.02 24.80 -67.94
N GLU A 964 -41.18 24.33 -68.44
CA GLU A 964 -42.52 24.64 -67.89
C GLU A 964 -42.93 23.76 -66.68
N ALA A 965 -43.82 24.28 -65.82
CA ALA A 965 -44.24 23.62 -64.57
C ALA A 965 -45.49 22.71 -64.72
N GLY A 966 -45.46 21.52 -64.11
CA GLY A 966 -46.50 20.48 -64.15
C GLY A 966 -47.08 20.11 -62.76
N GLN A 967 -48.23 19.40 -62.74
CA GLN A 967 -49.12 19.26 -61.58
C GLN A 967 -48.86 18.01 -60.69
N ASN A 968 -49.22 18.09 -59.40
CA ASN A 968 -49.09 17.02 -58.39
C ASN A 968 -49.96 15.77 -58.68
N GLY A 969 -49.51 14.59 -58.25
CA GLY A 969 -50.30 13.35 -58.28
C GLY A 969 -49.88 12.27 -57.26
N ASN A 970 -50.87 11.84 -56.46
CA ASN A 970 -51.08 10.60 -55.68
C ASN A 970 -49.92 9.70 -55.17
N ASP A 971 -50.03 9.31 -53.90
CA ASP A 971 -49.19 8.33 -53.20
C ASP A 971 -49.33 6.87 -53.71
N GLY A 972 -48.27 6.07 -53.54
CA GLY A 972 -48.40 4.64 -53.21
C GLY A 972 -47.36 3.66 -53.79
N GLN A 973 -46.51 3.10 -52.92
CA GLN A 973 -46.40 1.65 -52.58
C GLN A 973 -45.06 1.35 -51.85
N ASN A 974 -45.11 0.54 -50.78
CA ASN A 974 -43.91 0.09 -50.06
C ASN A 974 -43.09 -0.91 -50.90
N GLY A 975 -41.77 -0.93 -50.75
CA GLY A 975 -40.90 -1.93 -51.36
C GLY A 975 -39.58 -2.18 -50.61
N ALA A 976 -39.44 -3.42 -50.12
CA ALA A 976 -38.25 -4.09 -49.58
C ALA A 976 -37.62 -3.57 -48.26
N ASP A 977 -37.31 -4.53 -47.38
CA ASP A 977 -36.51 -4.33 -46.17
C ASP A 977 -35.04 -3.98 -46.53
N GLY A 978 -34.34 -3.35 -45.58
CA GLY A 978 -32.96 -2.89 -45.77
C GLY A 978 -31.95 -4.03 -45.96
N LYS A 979 -30.85 -3.74 -46.65
CA LYS A 979 -29.61 -4.52 -46.53
C LYS A 979 -28.83 -4.04 -45.31
N ASP A 980 -28.05 -4.94 -44.74
CA ASP A 980 -27.06 -4.61 -43.71
C ASP A 980 -26.11 -3.50 -44.20
N GLY A 981 -25.64 -2.65 -43.28
CA GLY A 981 -24.59 -1.68 -43.58
C GLY A 981 -23.29 -2.40 -43.93
N GLU A 982 -22.54 -1.88 -44.91
CA GLU A 982 -21.18 -2.36 -45.17
C GLU A 982 -20.28 -2.07 -43.96
N ASP A 983 -19.31 -2.95 -43.70
CA ASP A 983 -18.27 -2.74 -42.68
C ASP A 983 -17.60 -1.36 -42.88
N GLY A 984 -17.21 -0.72 -41.78
CA GLY A 984 -16.45 0.53 -41.82
C GLY A 984 -15.16 0.34 -42.62
N LYS A 985 -15.03 1.07 -43.73
CA LYS A 985 -13.90 0.92 -44.66
C LYS A 985 -12.61 1.38 -43.99
N ASP A 986 -11.56 0.58 -44.16
CA ASP A 986 -10.20 0.94 -43.75
C ASP A 986 -9.83 2.33 -44.27
N ALA A 987 -9.16 3.13 -43.44
CA ALA A 987 -8.67 4.44 -43.86
C ALA A 987 -7.75 4.28 -45.09
N PRO A 988 -7.92 5.09 -46.17
CA PRO A 988 -7.17 4.88 -47.40
C PRO A 988 -5.65 4.90 -47.20
N THR A 989 -4.99 3.79 -47.50
CA THR A 989 -3.53 3.63 -47.46
C THR A 989 -2.93 3.84 -48.85
N ILE A 990 -1.65 4.20 -48.97
CA ILE A 990 -1.00 4.34 -50.28
C ILE A 990 -0.76 2.94 -50.86
N THR A 991 -1.30 2.67 -52.05
CA THR A 991 -1.14 1.38 -52.77
C THR A 991 -0.26 1.48 -54.01
N GLY A 992 -0.01 2.69 -54.52
CA GLY A 992 0.90 2.92 -55.62
C GLY A 992 1.32 4.37 -55.73
N MET A 993 2.47 4.61 -56.37
CA MET A 993 2.91 5.94 -56.78
C MET A 993 3.51 5.84 -58.18
N HIS A 994 3.21 6.81 -59.04
CA HIS A 994 3.78 6.91 -60.38
C HIS A 994 3.88 8.37 -60.82
N TYR A 995 4.76 8.66 -61.78
CA TYR A 995 4.74 9.97 -62.46
C TYR A 995 3.81 9.91 -63.66
N ASN A 996 2.92 10.89 -63.79
CA ASN A 996 2.07 11.01 -64.98
C ASN A 996 2.87 11.53 -66.19
N ASP A 997 2.23 11.58 -67.36
CA ASP A 997 2.84 12.07 -68.61
C ASP A 997 3.29 13.55 -68.56
N ASN A 998 2.86 14.31 -67.55
CA ASN A 998 3.28 15.71 -67.32
C ASN A 998 4.46 15.82 -66.33
N GLY A 999 4.97 14.73 -65.76
CA GLY A 999 6.03 14.73 -64.75
C GLY A 999 5.55 15.03 -63.33
N GLU A 1000 4.25 14.92 -63.05
CA GLU A 1000 3.67 15.12 -61.72
C GLU A 1000 3.58 13.79 -60.97
N LEU A 1001 3.86 13.80 -59.66
CA LEU A 1001 3.75 12.61 -58.82
C LEU A 1001 2.27 12.34 -58.49
N ILE A 1002 1.75 11.22 -58.96
CA ILE A 1002 0.42 10.70 -58.65
C ILE A 1002 0.54 9.59 -57.61
N VAL A 1003 -0.20 9.74 -56.51
CA VAL A 1003 -0.28 8.79 -55.40
C VAL A 1003 -1.65 8.13 -55.43
N THR A 1004 -1.69 6.81 -55.64
CA THR A 1004 -2.92 6.02 -55.68
C THR A 1004 -3.19 5.42 -54.29
N MET A 1005 -4.37 5.72 -53.75
CA MET A 1005 -4.84 5.29 -52.43
C MET A 1005 -5.62 3.96 -52.52
N SER A 1006 -5.80 3.25 -51.40
CA SER A 1006 -6.38 1.90 -51.36
C SER A 1006 -7.88 1.83 -51.64
N ASP A 1007 -8.55 2.97 -51.60
CA ASP A 1007 -9.94 3.17 -52.05
C ASP A 1007 -10.04 3.46 -53.56
N GLY A 1008 -8.91 3.57 -54.26
CA GLY A 1008 -8.82 3.93 -55.68
C GLY A 1008 -8.73 5.43 -55.96
N THR A 1009 -8.69 6.28 -54.93
CA THR A 1009 -8.51 7.74 -55.09
C THR A 1009 -7.08 8.06 -55.53
N GLU A 1010 -6.91 8.99 -56.47
CA GLU A 1010 -5.58 9.47 -56.89
C GLU A 1010 -5.34 10.91 -56.43
N ILE A 1011 -4.21 11.14 -55.75
CA ILE A 1011 -3.76 12.44 -55.27
C ILE A 1011 -2.58 12.90 -56.13
N ASN A 1012 -2.69 14.07 -56.75
CA ASN A 1012 -1.59 14.70 -57.47
C ASN A 1012 -0.77 15.57 -56.50
N ALA A 1013 0.43 15.12 -56.16
CA ALA A 1013 1.37 15.80 -55.26
C ALA A 1013 2.22 16.88 -55.97
N GLY A 1014 1.99 17.13 -57.26
CA GLY A 1014 2.64 18.14 -58.07
C GLY A 1014 3.92 17.67 -58.79
N LYS A 1015 4.52 18.57 -59.59
CA LYS A 1015 5.82 18.35 -60.24
C LYS A 1015 6.96 18.57 -59.24
N PRO A 1016 7.92 17.64 -59.11
CA PRO A 1016 9.23 17.97 -58.55
C PRO A 1016 9.90 19.01 -59.46
N SER A 1017 10.37 20.12 -58.91
CA SER A 1017 11.05 21.16 -59.69
C SER A 1017 12.45 20.68 -60.11
N GLY A 1018 12.62 20.25 -61.37
CA GLY A 1018 13.96 19.90 -61.90
C GLY A 1018 14.08 19.02 -63.15
N SER A 1019 13.02 18.68 -63.88
CA SER A 1019 13.12 17.82 -65.09
C SER A 1019 12.45 18.42 -66.32
N ASP A 1020 13.23 18.70 -67.37
CA ASP A 1020 12.74 19.11 -68.69
C ASP A 1020 12.01 17.97 -69.44
N GLU A 1021 11.05 18.34 -70.29
CA GLU A 1021 9.94 17.48 -70.77
C GLU A 1021 10.28 16.36 -71.79
N THR A 1022 11.51 15.80 -71.84
CA THR A 1022 11.93 14.99 -73.01
C THR A 1022 12.33 13.51 -72.81
N GLU A 1023 12.42 12.96 -71.59
CA GLU A 1023 12.51 11.49 -71.41
C GLU A 1023 11.59 10.96 -70.30
N LYS A 1024 10.79 9.93 -70.63
CA LYS A 1024 9.85 9.28 -69.70
C LYS A 1024 10.55 8.21 -68.84
N PRO A 1025 10.48 8.25 -67.50
CA PRO A 1025 10.97 7.16 -66.66
C PRO A 1025 10.08 5.91 -66.79
N VAL A 1026 10.70 4.74 -66.97
CA VAL A 1026 9.99 3.44 -67.04
C VAL A 1026 10.03 2.76 -65.67
N VAL A 1027 8.92 2.77 -64.95
CA VAL A 1027 8.75 2.01 -63.71
C VAL A 1027 8.25 0.60 -64.03
N THR A 1028 8.97 -0.43 -63.59
CA THR A 1028 8.53 -1.83 -63.67
C THR A 1028 8.12 -2.28 -62.27
N ILE A 1029 6.82 -2.48 -62.05
CA ILE A 1029 6.29 -2.98 -60.77
C ILE A 1029 6.32 -4.50 -60.76
N SER A 1030 6.88 -5.10 -59.70
CA SER A 1030 6.85 -6.54 -59.47
C SER A 1030 6.50 -6.87 -58.02
N GLY A 1031 5.35 -7.52 -57.82
CA GLY A 1031 5.01 -8.18 -56.55
C GLY A 1031 3.85 -7.55 -55.79
N TYR A 1032 2.64 -8.01 -56.09
CA TYR A 1032 1.49 -7.95 -55.17
C TYR A 1032 1.27 -9.38 -54.66
N GLU A 1033 1.55 -9.66 -53.39
CA GLU A 1033 1.12 -10.91 -52.75
C GLU A 1033 0.40 -10.62 -51.43
N ALA A 1034 -0.94 -10.72 -51.50
CA ALA A 1034 -1.78 -10.79 -50.32
C ALA A 1034 -1.64 -12.18 -49.68
N SER A 1035 -1.37 -12.22 -48.37
CA SER A 1035 -1.24 -13.47 -47.63
C SER A 1035 -2.60 -14.15 -47.42
N ARG A 1036 -2.84 -15.29 -48.10
CA ARG A 1036 -3.87 -16.27 -47.71
C ARG A 1036 -3.32 -17.69 -47.73
N SER A 1037 -3.84 -18.52 -46.83
CA SER A 1037 -3.21 -19.77 -46.40
C SER A 1037 -3.20 -20.89 -47.44
N VAL A 1038 -1.99 -21.40 -47.69
CA VAL A 1038 -1.56 -22.77 -48.08
C VAL A 1038 -2.66 -23.80 -48.42
N ASP A 1039 -2.59 -24.35 -49.64
CA ASP A 1039 -2.59 -25.82 -49.84
C ASP A 1039 -1.72 -26.23 -51.06
N TYR A 1040 -1.31 -27.50 -51.12
CA TYR A 1040 -0.13 -28.00 -51.83
C TYR A 1040 -0.21 -28.09 -53.38
N GLY A 1041 0.91 -27.81 -54.06
CA GLY A 1041 1.04 -28.01 -55.52
C GLY A 1041 2.45 -27.83 -56.11
N THR A 1042 3.45 -28.58 -55.65
CA THR A 1042 4.84 -28.48 -56.14
C THR A 1042 5.05 -28.98 -57.59
N GLN A 1043 5.65 -28.15 -58.45
CA GLN A 1043 6.84 -28.54 -59.22
C GLN A 1043 7.59 -27.34 -59.81
N ILE A 1044 8.76 -27.03 -59.24
CA ILE A 1044 9.80 -26.19 -59.86
C ILE A 1044 10.91 -27.12 -60.32
N THR A 1045 11.39 -26.95 -61.56
CA THR A 1045 12.63 -27.58 -62.03
C THR A 1045 13.62 -26.48 -62.40
N PHE A 1046 14.73 -26.40 -61.66
CA PHE A 1046 15.83 -25.48 -61.97
C PHE A 1046 16.74 -26.06 -63.07
N HIS A 1047 17.21 -25.20 -63.97
CA HIS A 1047 18.44 -25.42 -64.72
C HIS A 1047 19.30 -24.16 -64.64
N ALA A 1048 20.53 -24.30 -64.16
CA ALA A 1048 21.49 -23.22 -63.96
C ALA A 1048 22.70 -23.39 -64.89
N SER A 1049 23.19 -22.26 -65.43
CA SER A 1049 24.57 -22.01 -65.89
C SER A 1049 24.62 -20.58 -66.47
N ALA A 1050 25.64 -19.75 -66.24
CA ALA A 1050 26.91 -19.96 -65.54
C ALA A 1050 27.35 -18.67 -64.84
#